data_AF-A0A0H5LYA4-F1
#
_entry.id   AF-A0A0H5LYA4-F1
#
_cell.length_a   1.000
_cell.length_b   1.000
_cell.length_c   1.000
_cell.angle_alpha   90.00
_cell.angle_beta   90.00
_cell.angle_gamma   90.00
#
_symmetry.space_group_name_H-M   'P 1'
#
loop_
_entity.id
_entity.type
_entity.pdbx_description
1 polymer ?
#
loop_
_entity_poly.entity_id
_entity_poly.type
_entity_poly.pdbx_seq_one_letter_code
_entity_poly.pdbx_strand_id
1 'polypeptide(L)'
;MNINKIRKLFRHPKQFLHDSTYFNKLLIMKNKVTLGFIIIGDNEELVQLTLNSLKAAANVAKSKSLNYKIINLATSETRTYDNPHKTINQCIKELNSDFVKIIFEGEKVNNNFIKLFNYNERIVKNTNVVITSRSTESNSTKTDSLITSLKIKSPYGSLSHSNNTIYIPLLSNLIFNCTLFKNIQLDNIENNLLWNIMCCVRAIDSIPNNLSYVHIKDAYTFPQQDSSLDVIISELTKNEQHILPLLTALNTYLYENNIGIITRRSIFYFVHCIVLSFLKNKKAEEILSIEAKEKVLTVIISIVNKVGVEIVKNIPSSNYNHIHKIGYHLLLNEMPPLNMCYIEDTDTSGKKIKIKIAASKDFTPLISVGETNVLPVSLKTRVYTLLGHVFSNEIYLWIPFENANQSLIIHGETKNEFLYAGKKTDSITINQAINSINNRNKVSQPLPLKVRILRKLARNKYVAKKFSNAWLLTDNEVRADDNAEHFYRYIANNHKDVNAFFLLNKDSCDWQRLKQQGFRLIKFGGLTHRLALLNSKMLLSSHANPAIINFLPRKHFSDMLNYKFAFLQHGITKDDQSEWLNSRKIDYLVTAAQHEYADIAENGRYRYTSTETVLTGFPRYDNLVQPELNHKTILILPTWRKSLAGELVSKTSIRAKNEFFNQSEFCKQWSQFLNSKELENLSIKHGYSVLFYPHPNLVDYLDDINIPEHVEVGIFGVESFQEVFKKASILITDFSSVAFDVAYMSKPIIYFQFDIDTFFSEHSYSKGYYEYPELGFGPVVHDIDSLNKELENSLENNCIVQDKYKERINTFFPFSDHSNSERLFKVLTKTRSVKPCLHTILTYIQYYNNKSQLAIVGKMLRENKNVILQSTNFYHDRIKRLLSEVSLISFIHENKELTSLVNSIRTSLFPQEFNQKLMGTELSIGHGYSTGEDDVVDKFMSLILNAEEGKSISYSFNDNHERTPAMNIVHHYLLLLACYQLKDFAQCINIYKKYFSESPKIRPKRVFLFYIRALIKTSKIVDACNKIKNLPLIADEKEEILSLLDENYKSENINTLLIPFLKPDIEFNVDAINAYFYLSKMIKPEEYVMYFKAGIHTKFMVESYVLQLYEKNQHSRIASLLSDRSVCDTFVTSERHKTIYLFSLFKKNGIEDFINEALRLTNTANVIDAINTIDFSSLKTIEQDILYCILEQILKNNCYTIPCVEVYKLSLIFYKYNRPGLAKKIITLSLVRQHEDHYIDAKNWRGNNDYKTLMLAIEEIDHILA
;
A
#
# COMPACT_ATOMS: atom_id res chain seq x y z
N MET A 1 35.02 -18.25 -38.46
CA MET A 1 33.72 -18.98 -38.49
C MET A 1 33.37 -19.23 -39.96
N ASN A 2 33.30 -20.50 -40.41
CA ASN A 2 33.18 -20.87 -41.84
C ASN A 2 31.87 -20.33 -42.45
N ILE A 3 31.91 -19.80 -43.69
CA ILE A 3 30.75 -19.26 -44.45
C ILE A 3 29.60 -20.28 -44.56
N ASN A 4 29.91 -21.58 -44.46
CA ASN A 4 28.92 -22.65 -44.40
C ASN A 4 28.16 -22.72 -43.06
N LYS A 5 28.71 -22.22 -41.94
CA LYS A 5 28.00 -22.10 -40.64
C LYS A 5 27.06 -20.89 -40.58
N ILE A 6 27.33 -19.85 -41.35
CA ILE A 6 26.47 -18.66 -41.45
C ILE A 6 25.26 -18.95 -42.37
N ARG A 7 25.44 -19.71 -43.46
CA ARG A 7 24.33 -20.14 -44.32
C ARG A 7 23.35 -21.13 -43.63
N LYS A 8 23.81 -21.96 -42.68
CA LYS A 8 22.98 -22.92 -41.92
C LYS A 8 22.08 -22.23 -40.85
N LEU A 9 22.54 -21.13 -40.25
CA LEU A 9 21.79 -20.33 -39.27
C LEU A 9 20.53 -19.67 -39.87
N PHE A 10 20.61 -19.25 -41.13
CA PHE A 10 19.52 -18.53 -41.81
C PHE A 10 18.53 -19.42 -42.57
N ARG A 11 18.88 -20.68 -42.88
CA ARG A 11 17.98 -21.62 -43.58
C ARG A 11 17.24 -22.60 -42.67
N HIS A 12 17.85 -23.12 -41.59
CA HIS A 12 17.20 -24.11 -40.69
C HIS A 12 17.54 -23.90 -39.19
N PRO A 13 16.96 -22.88 -38.54
CA PRO A 13 17.32 -22.48 -37.18
C PRO A 13 17.01 -23.52 -36.08
N LYS A 14 16.04 -24.42 -36.28
CA LYS A 14 15.71 -25.48 -35.30
C LYS A 14 16.69 -26.66 -35.30
N GLN A 15 17.34 -26.96 -36.42
CA GLN A 15 18.39 -27.99 -36.50
C GLN A 15 19.74 -27.46 -35.97
N PHE A 16 20.01 -26.17 -36.17
CA PHE A 16 21.16 -25.49 -35.57
C PHE A 16 21.13 -25.51 -34.03
N LEU A 17 19.93 -25.50 -33.42
CA LEU A 17 19.74 -25.64 -31.97
C LEU A 17 19.77 -27.09 -31.46
N HIS A 18 19.59 -28.09 -32.34
CA HIS A 18 19.60 -29.52 -31.99
C HIS A 18 21.03 -30.11 -31.97
N ASP A 19 21.98 -29.49 -32.66
CA ASP A 19 23.40 -29.91 -32.74
C ASP A 19 24.27 -29.38 -31.56
N SER A 20 23.66 -28.71 -30.57
CA SER A 20 24.31 -28.19 -29.38
C SER A 20 24.38 -29.25 -28.26
N THR A 21 25.51 -29.93 -28.15
CA THR A 21 25.75 -31.08 -27.23
C THR A 21 25.85 -30.73 -25.74
N TYR A 22 25.52 -29.49 -25.33
CA TYR A 22 25.61 -29.06 -23.93
C TYR A 22 24.26 -28.96 -23.19
N PHE A 23 23.12 -29.16 -23.87
CA PHE A 23 21.80 -28.93 -23.27
C PHE A 23 21.08 -30.20 -22.72
N ASN A 24 21.61 -31.40 -22.97
CA ASN A 24 20.98 -32.67 -22.55
C ASN A 24 21.67 -33.41 -21.39
N LYS A 25 22.55 -32.74 -20.62
CA LYS A 25 23.22 -33.32 -19.43
C LYS A 25 22.75 -32.76 -18.08
N LEU A 26 21.69 -31.95 -18.05
CA LEU A 26 21.18 -31.33 -16.82
C LEU A 26 19.80 -31.83 -16.33
N LEU A 27 19.25 -32.91 -16.91
CA LEU A 27 17.88 -33.34 -16.58
C LEU A 27 17.66 -34.85 -16.36
N ILE A 28 18.70 -35.66 -16.11
CA ILE A 28 18.52 -37.07 -15.70
C ILE A 28 19.52 -37.46 -14.60
N MET A 29 19.12 -37.35 -13.34
CA MET A 29 19.62 -38.22 -12.25
C MET A 29 18.42 -38.74 -11.45
N LYS A 30 17.95 -39.94 -11.81
CA LYS A 30 17.08 -40.79 -10.98
C LYS A 30 17.99 -41.66 -10.11
N ASN A 31 18.13 -41.36 -8.82
CA ASN A 31 18.56 -42.35 -7.83
C ASN A 31 17.49 -42.47 -6.75
N LYS A 32 16.94 -43.68 -6.56
CA LYS A 32 15.99 -44.02 -5.48
C LYS A 32 16.77 -44.10 -4.16
N VAL A 33 16.40 -43.27 -3.19
CA VAL A 33 16.96 -43.27 -1.82
C VAL A 33 16.35 -44.42 -1.01
N THR A 34 17.18 -45.11 -0.21
CA THR A 34 16.85 -46.28 0.63
C THR A 34 17.00 -45.96 2.12
N LEU A 35 16.06 -46.41 2.97
CA LEU A 35 16.01 -46.12 4.41
C LEU A 35 15.95 -47.43 5.22
N GLY A 36 16.89 -47.61 6.14
CA GLY A 36 16.98 -48.73 7.07
C GLY A 36 16.71 -48.31 8.52
N PHE A 37 16.46 -49.27 9.42
CA PHE A 37 16.16 -49.00 10.83
C PHE A 37 17.03 -49.84 11.78
N ILE A 38 17.45 -49.29 12.91
CA ILE A 38 18.10 -50.05 14.00
C ILE A 38 17.26 -49.85 15.25
N ILE A 39 16.79 -50.92 15.88
CA ILE A 39 15.99 -50.86 17.10
C ILE A 39 16.88 -51.26 18.27
N ILE A 40 16.93 -50.45 19.32
CA ILE A 40 17.77 -50.67 20.49
C ILE A 40 16.89 -50.76 21.74
N GLY A 41 16.87 -51.90 22.41
CA GLY A 41 16.02 -52.11 23.58
C GLY A 41 16.08 -53.53 24.12
N ASP A 42 15.65 -53.68 25.36
CA ASP A 42 15.81 -54.86 26.21
C ASP A 42 14.45 -55.48 26.59
N ASN A 43 13.37 -54.70 26.47
CA ASN A 43 11.97 -55.05 26.68
C ASN A 43 11.39 -55.59 25.37
N GLU A 44 11.30 -56.92 25.29
CA GLU A 44 10.79 -57.65 24.12
C GLU A 44 9.40 -57.20 23.67
N GLU A 45 8.51 -56.85 24.60
CA GLU A 45 7.13 -56.43 24.27
C GLU A 45 7.12 -55.09 23.51
N LEU A 46 7.92 -54.11 23.96
CA LEU A 46 8.03 -52.79 23.34
C LEU A 46 8.81 -52.83 22.02
N VAL A 47 9.83 -53.68 21.93
CA VAL A 47 10.54 -53.94 20.67
C VAL A 47 9.60 -54.59 19.66
N GLN A 48 8.79 -55.57 20.09
CA GLN A 48 7.83 -56.25 19.23
C GLN A 48 6.71 -55.30 18.74
N LEU A 49 6.22 -54.41 19.60
CA LEU A 49 5.28 -53.35 19.20
C LEU A 49 5.87 -52.44 18.13
N THR A 50 7.13 -52.03 18.30
CA THR A 50 7.86 -51.19 17.35
C THR A 50 8.02 -51.91 16.00
N LEU A 51 8.34 -53.20 16.01
CA LEU A 51 8.44 -54.04 14.81
C LEU A 51 7.10 -54.20 14.09
N ASN A 52 6.02 -54.40 14.84
CA ASN A 52 4.68 -54.53 14.28
C ASN A 52 4.24 -53.22 13.60
N SER A 53 4.56 -52.06 14.19
CA SER A 53 4.33 -50.75 13.57
C SER A 53 5.13 -50.54 12.29
N LEU A 54 6.41 -50.95 12.24
CA LEU A 54 7.23 -50.88 11.03
C LEU A 54 6.70 -51.80 9.91
N LYS A 55 6.28 -53.02 10.25
CA LYS A 55 5.68 -53.96 9.29
C LYS A 55 4.35 -53.45 8.75
N ALA A 56 3.51 -52.84 9.59
CA ALA A 56 2.27 -52.21 9.16
C ALA A 56 2.53 -51.04 8.19
N ALA A 57 3.53 -50.20 8.47
CA ALA A 57 3.94 -49.09 7.60
C ALA A 57 4.50 -49.58 6.24
N ALA A 58 5.28 -50.66 6.23
CA ALA A 58 5.81 -51.27 4.99
C ALA A 58 4.70 -51.76 4.04
N ASN A 59 3.66 -52.38 4.61
CA ASN A 59 2.52 -52.89 3.86
C ASN A 59 1.67 -51.76 3.25
N VAL A 60 1.48 -50.65 3.98
CA VAL A 60 0.77 -49.45 3.48
C VAL A 60 1.53 -48.78 2.33
N ALA A 61 2.86 -48.80 2.36
CA ALA A 61 3.71 -48.23 1.32
C ALA A 61 3.88 -49.13 0.07
N LYS A 62 3.29 -50.34 0.03
CA LYS A 62 3.48 -51.36 -1.01
C LYS A 62 4.97 -51.62 -1.34
N SER A 63 5.86 -51.50 -0.36
CA SER A 63 7.29 -51.83 -0.52
C SER A 63 7.53 -53.28 -0.09
N LYS A 64 8.32 -54.06 -0.86
CA LYS A 64 8.49 -55.50 -0.62
C LYS A 64 9.23 -55.85 0.70
N SER A 65 9.96 -54.92 1.33
CA SER A 65 10.48 -55.05 2.71
C SER A 65 11.11 -53.72 3.18
N LEU A 66 11.00 -53.40 4.49
CA LEU A 66 11.85 -52.39 5.15
C LEU A 66 13.03 -53.12 5.79
N ASN A 67 14.26 -52.65 5.54
CA ASN A 67 15.46 -53.23 6.15
C ASN A 67 15.60 -52.72 7.59
N TYR A 68 15.64 -53.62 8.58
CA TYR A 68 15.88 -53.26 9.98
C TYR A 68 16.79 -54.25 10.71
N LYS A 69 17.44 -53.80 11.80
CA LYS A 69 18.29 -54.60 12.70
C LYS A 69 17.92 -54.29 14.16
N ILE A 70 18.14 -55.22 15.09
CA ILE A 70 17.81 -55.06 16.52
C ILE A 70 19.08 -55.26 17.35
N ILE A 71 19.25 -54.47 18.41
CA ILE A 71 20.37 -54.51 19.35
C ILE A 71 19.80 -54.53 20.78
N ASN A 72 20.21 -55.49 21.60
CA ASN A 72 19.82 -55.63 23.01
C ASN A 72 20.98 -55.17 23.91
N LEU A 73 20.72 -54.29 24.88
CA LEU A 73 21.65 -53.65 25.82
C LEU A 73 21.79 -54.40 27.17
N ALA A 74 20.85 -55.27 27.57
CA ALA A 74 20.79 -55.81 28.95
C ALA A 74 21.76 -56.96 29.28
N THR A 75 22.65 -57.38 28.36
CA THR A 75 23.63 -58.43 28.66
C THR A 75 25.03 -57.94 28.39
N SER A 76 25.87 -57.89 29.43
CA SER A 76 27.32 -57.71 29.31
C SER A 76 28.02 -58.87 28.59
N GLU A 77 27.27 -59.84 28.07
CA GLU A 77 27.70 -60.82 27.07
C GLU A 77 26.66 -60.92 25.95
N THR A 78 27.13 -60.69 24.74
CA THR A 78 26.40 -60.62 23.48
C THR A 78 25.63 -61.89 23.10
N ARG A 79 24.33 -61.77 22.79
CA ARG A 79 23.63 -62.71 21.89
C ARG A 79 22.62 -62.00 20.97
N THR A 80 22.91 -61.99 19.67
CA THR A 80 21.89 -62.30 18.65
C THR A 80 22.32 -63.60 17.99
N TYR A 81 21.36 -64.46 17.63
CA TYR A 81 21.53 -65.89 17.32
C TYR A 81 22.51 -66.26 16.17
N ASP A 82 23.21 -65.30 15.54
CA ASP A 82 24.14 -65.58 14.44
C ASP A 82 25.53 -64.90 14.51
N ASN A 83 25.83 -63.95 15.42
CA ASN A 83 27.21 -63.48 15.62
C ASN A 83 27.44 -62.57 16.85
N PRO A 84 28.34 -62.90 17.81
CA PRO A 84 28.41 -62.22 19.12
C PRO A 84 29.31 -60.98 19.19
N HIS A 85 29.71 -60.33 18.09
CA HIS A 85 30.54 -59.11 18.16
C HIS A 85 30.06 -57.96 17.23
N LYS A 86 28.76 -57.91 16.89
CA LYS A 86 28.27 -56.88 15.96
C LYS A 86 28.07 -55.52 16.62
N THR A 87 28.89 -54.55 16.23
CA THR A 87 28.77 -53.14 16.61
C THR A 87 27.67 -52.42 15.81
N ILE A 88 27.16 -51.28 16.30
CA ILE A 88 26.20 -50.41 15.57
C ILE A 88 26.70 -50.14 14.14
N ASN A 89 28.01 -49.95 13.96
CA ASN A 89 28.63 -49.75 12.64
C ASN A 89 28.51 -50.95 11.69
N GLN A 90 28.62 -52.19 12.21
CA GLN A 90 28.38 -53.38 11.39
C GLN A 90 26.91 -53.49 11.00
N CYS A 91 25.97 -53.19 11.91
CA CYS A 91 24.54 -53.15 11.60
C CYS A 91 24.20 -52.10 10.54
N ILE A 92 24.81 -50.91 10.60
CA ILE A 92 24.64 -49.84 9.60
C ILE A 92 25.16 -50.30 8.23
N LYS A 93 26.36 -50.91 8.17
CA LYS A 93 26.92 -51.44 6.91
C LYS A 93 26.06 -52.54 6.30
N GLU A 94 25.53 -53.44 7.12
CA GLU A 94 24.68 -54.56 6.66
C GLU A 94 23.30 -54.10 6.15
N LEU A 95 22.78 -52.99 6.65
CA LEU A 95 21.48 -52.44 6.19
C LEU A 95 21.52 -51.91 4.76
N ASN A 96 22.73 -51.60 4.24
CA ASN A 96 23.00 -51.07 2.90
C ASN A 96 21.96 -50.03 2.46
N SER A 97 21.67 -49.07 3.35
CA SER A 97 20.66 -48.03 3.18
C SER A 97 21.31 -46.65 3.21
N ASP A 98 20.80 -45.70 2.42
CA ASP A 98 21.32 -44.33 2.36
C ASP A 98 21.12 -43.56 3.68
N PHE A 99 20.05 -43.92 4.41
CA PHE A 99 19.72 -43.40 5.73
C PHE A 99 19.41 -44.55 6.69
N VAL A 100 19.81 -44.43 7.95
CA VAL A 100 19.49 -45.38 9.01
C VAL A 100 18.86 -44.67 10.20
N LYS A 101 17.65 -45.07 10.60
CA LYS A 101 16.95 -44.51 11.77
C LYS A 101 17.11 -45.40 12.98
N ILE A 102 17.61 -44.85 14.09
CA ILE A 102 17.75 -45.59 15.36
C ILE A 102 16.50 -45.36 16.21
N ILE A 103 15.86 -46.43 16.68
CA ILE A 103 14.64 -46.39 17.49
C ILE A 103 14.93 -47.09 18.81
N PHE A 104 14.74 -46.40 19.94
CA PHE A 104 14.82 -47.03 21.25
C PHE A 104 13.45 -47.55 21.68
N GLU A 105 13.42 -48.66 22.42
CA GLU A 105 12.17 -49.20 22.97
C GLU A 105 11.30 -48.10 23.62
N GLY A 106 10.02 -48.04 23.20
CA GLY A 106 8.99 -47.19 23.80
C GLY A 106 9.40 -45.74 24.15
N GLU A 107 9.71 -44.89 23.15
CA GLU A 107 9.84 -43.42 23.24
C GLU A 107 10.20 -42.79 24.62
N LYS A 108 11.31 -43.22 25.24
CA LYS A 108 12.00 -42.45 26.29
C LYS A 108 13.50 -42.45 26.02
N VAL A 109 14.02 -41.34 25.48
CA VAL A 109 15.47 -41.10 25.46
C VAL A 109 15.90 -40.77 26.89
N ASN A 110 16.68 -41.67 27.48
CA ASN A 110 17.34 -41.51 28.77
C ASN A 110 18.39 -40.37 28.67
N ASN A 111 18.50 -39.51 29.69
CA ASN A 111 19.47 -38.41 29.77
C ASN A 111 20.93 -38.88 29.60
N ASN A 112 21.21 -40.18 29.78
CA ASN A 112 22.51 -40.78 29.54
C ASN A 112 22.83 -41.05 28.06
N PHE A 113 21.92 -40.78 27.11
CA PHE A 113 22.15 -41.03 25.68
C PHE A 113 23.37 -40.29 25.13
N ILE A 114 23.52 -38.99 25.43
CA ILE A 114 24.70 -38.22 24.98
C ILE A 114 25.98 -38.75 25.64
N LYS A 115 25.89 -39.24 26.89
CA LYS A 115 27.03 -39.84 27.61
C LYS A 115 27.44 -41.21 27.03
N LEU A 116 26.50 -42.06 26.66
CA LEU A 116 26.76 -43.39 26.09
C LEU A 116 27.16 -43.34 24.60
N PHE A 117 26.59 -42.42 23.82
CA PHE A 117 26.93 -42.23 22.41
C PHE A 117 28.38 -41.78 22.20
N ASN A 118 28.94 -41.08 23.19
CA ASN A 118 30.33 -40.62 23.15
C ASN A 118 31.35 -41.72 23.52
N TYR A 119 30.89 -42.88 24.03
CA TYR A 119 31.79 -43.87 24.65
C TYR A 119 32.31 -44.96 23.70
N ASN A 120 31.77 -45.16 22.49
CA ASN A 120 32.22 -46.24 21.61
C ASN A 120 32.26 -45.87 20.11
N GLU A 121 33.50 -45.77 19.62
CA GLU A 121 34.03 -45.87 18.24
C GLU A 121 33.46 -45.06 17.06
N ARG A 122 34.41 -44.57 16.24
CA ARG A 122 34.25 -43.73 15.04
C ARG A 122 33.38 -44.41 13.96
N ILE A 123 32.26 -43.80 13.61
CA ILE A 123 31.42 -44.21 12.48
C ILE A 123 32.17 -43.98 11.15
N VAL A 124 32.32 -45.03 10.33
CA VAL A 124 33.03 -44.95 9.03
C VAL A 124 32.06 -44.52 7.92
N LYS A 125 32.52 -43.57 7.09
CA LYS A 125 31.77 -42.83 6.05
C LYS A 125 30.96 -43.71 5.09
N ASN A 126 29.64 -43.47 5.06
CA ASN A 126 28.78 -43.29 3.86
C ASN A 126 27.27 -43.37 4.14
N THR A 127 26.83 -43.49 5.41
CA THR A 127 25.40 -43.60 5.77
C THR A 127 24.98 -42.54 6.78
N ASN A 128 23.85 -41.86 6.56
CA ASN A 128 23.33 -40.80 7.43
C ASN A 128 22.44 -41.37 8.55
N VAL A 129 22.63 -40.95 9.80
CA VAL A 129 21.90 -41.47 10.98
C VAL A 129 20.83 -40.47 11.48
N VAL A 130 19.62 -40.96 11.74
CA VAL A 130 18.44 -40.16 12.14
C VAL A 130 18.00 -40.51 13.58
N ILE A 131 17.84 -39.50 14.46
CA ILE A 131 17.46 -39.64 15.88
C ILE A 131 16.29 -38.69 16.25
N THR A 132 15.36 -39.13 17.10
CA THR A 132 14.20 -38.34 17.57
C THR A 132 14.36 -37.83 19.01
N SER A 133 14.00 -36.57 19.28
CA SER A 133 13.83 -36.03 20.64
C SER A 133 12.38 -36.15 21.10
N ARG A 134 12.18 -36.32 22.42
CA ARG A 134 10.88 -36.63 23.06
C ARG A 134 9.81 -35.55 22.82
N SER A 135 8.58 -35.99 22.55
CA SER A 135 7.33 -35.24 22.75
C SER A 135 6.69 -35.66 24.09
N THR A 136 6.28 -34.73 24.93
CA THR A 136 5.50 -35.02 26.15
C THR A 136 4.00 -35.13 25.92
N GLU A 137 3.52 -34.97 24.67
CA GLU A 137 2.09 -35.01 24.34
C GLU A 137 1.69 -36.31 23.60
N SER A 138 2.10 -37.48 24.08
CA SER A 138 1.68 -38.76 23.49
C SER A 138 0.17 -39.06 23.63
N ASN A 139 -0.63 -38.15 24.18
CA ASN A 139 -2.08 -38.29 24.33
C ASN A 139 -2.91 -37.30 23.49
N SER A 140 -2.32 -36.46 22.64
CA SER A 140 -3.09 -35.56 21.77
C SER A 140 -3.01 -36.00 20.30
N THR A 141 -4.13 -36.51 19.78
CA THR A 141 -4.29 -36.88 18.37
C THR A 141 -4.33 -35.62 17.50
N LYS A 142 -3.17 -35.09 17.09
CA LYS A 142 -3.08 -34.03 16.08
C LYS A 142 -1.99 -34.35 15.05
N THR A 143 -2.40 -34.29 13.78
CA THR A 143 -1.48 -34.29 12.64
C THR A 143 -0.74 -32.96 12.56
N ASP A 144 0.56 -33.02 12.29
CA ASP A 144 1.41 -31.85 12.02
C ASP A 144 0.86 -31.01 10.86
N SER A 145 0.81 -29.68 11.07
CA SER A 145 0.41 -28.69 10.07
C SER A 145 1.21 -28.75 8.76
N LEU A 146 2.48 -29.19 8.81
CA LEU A 146 3.33 -29.39 7.64
C LEU A 146 2.79 -30.53 6.74
N ILE A 147 2.29 -31.62 7.32
CA ILE A 147 1.78 -32.77 6.57
C ILE A 147 0.44 -32.44 5.90
N THR A 148 -0.45 -31.68 6.55
CA THR A 148 -1.70 -31.21 5.94
C THR A 148 -1.50 -30.30 4.71
N SER A 149 -0.30 -29.74 4.52
CA SER A 149 0.01 -28.85 3.40
C SER A 149 0.60 -29.56 2.17
N LEU A 150 1.05 -30.81 2.33
CA LEU A 150 1.51 -31.65 1.22
C LEU A 150 0.28 -32.29 0.55
N LYS A 151 -0.19 -31.71 -0.56
CA LYS A 151 -1.24 -32.31 -1.40
C LYS A 151 -0.72 -33.57 -2.10
N ILE A 152 -0.60 -34.68 -1.38
CA ILE A 152 -0.38 -35.99 -1.97
C ILE A 152 -1.75 -36.47 -2.49
N LYS A 153 -1.98 -36.36 -3.80
CA LYS A 153 -3.08 -37.10 -4.45
C LYS A 153 -2.71 -38.58 -4.43
N SER A 154 -3.34 -39.35 -3.55
CA SER A 154 -3.43 -40.81 -3.68
C SER A 154 -4.20 -41.15 -4.97
N PRO A 155 -3.87 -42.23 -5.69
CA PRO A 155 -4.69 -42.74 -6.80
C PRO A 155 -6.09 -43.22 -6.38
N TYR A 156 -6.37 -43.29 -5.07
CA TYR A 156 -7.63 -43.80 -4.52
C TYR A 156 -8.20 -42.84 -3.48
N GLY A 157 -9.15 -41.98 -3.89
CA GLY A 157 -10.15 -41.33 -3.04
C GLY A 157 -9.70 -40.40 -1.88
N SER A 158 -10.61 -39.55 -1.43
CA SER A 158 -10.42 -38.73 -0.23
C SER A 158 -10.44 -39.61 1.04
N LEU A 159 -9.38 -39.52 1.85
CA LEU A 159 -9.32 -40.07 3.21
C LEU A 159 -10.32 -39.37 4.13
N SER A 160 -11.58 -39.79 4.07
CA SER A 160 -12.59 -39.44 5.06
C SER A 160 -13.41 -40.69 5.34
N HIS A 161 -13.53 -41.02 6.62
CA HIS A 161 -14.41 -42.06 7.18
C HIS A 161 -13.93 -43.52 7.02
N SER A 162 -13.05 -43.96 7.92
CA SER A 162 -13.16 -45.27 8.60
C SER A 162 -12.06 -45.40 9.65
N ASN A 163 -12.41 -46.01 10.78
CA ASN A 163 -11.57 -46.29 11.94
C ASN A 163 -10.40 -47.24 11.60
N ASN A 164 -9.32 -46.72 10.99
CA ASN A 164 -8.04 -47.39 10.99
C ASN A 164 -6.95 -46.37 11.35
N THR A 165 -6.58 -46.39 12.61
CA THR A 165 -5.56 -45.56 13.25
C THR A 165 -4.20 -45.83 12.60
N ILE A 166 -3.74 -44.91 11.76
CA ILE A 166 -2.36 -44.89 11.28
C ILE A 166 -1.52 -44.22 12.38
N TYR A 167 -0.76 -45.01 13.15
CA TYR A 167 0.28 -44.52 14.05
C TYR A 167 1.53 -44.18 13.22
N ILE A 168 1.66 -42.93 12.77
CA ILE A 168 2.93 -42.39 12.27
C ILE A 168 3.55 -41.60 13.45
N PRO A 169 4.74 -41.97 13.94
CA PRO A 169 5.45 -41.20 14.96
C PRO A 169 5.76 -39.79 14.42
N LEU A 170 5.56 -38.79 15.27
CA LEU A 170 5.86 -37.37 15.04
C LEU A 170 7.23 -37.19 14.36
N LEU A 171 7.25 -36.51 13.22
CA LEU A 171 8.47 -36.15 12.48
C LEU A 171 9.12 -34.89 13.07
N SER A 172 9.54 -34.95 14.33
CA SER A 172 10.56 -34.06 14.88
C SER A 172 11.88 -34.84 14.96
N ASN A 173 12.57 -35.01 13.83
CA ASN A 173 13.85 -35.69 13.78
C ASN A 173 15.00 -34.68 13.79
N LEU A 174 16.06 -34.96 14.56
CA LEU A 174 17.40 -34.41 14.38
C LEU A 174 18.18 -35.37 13.46
N ILE A 175 18.85 -34.84 12.45
CA ILE A 175 19.68 -35.59 11.51
C ILE A 175 21.12 -35.14 11.71
N PHE A 176 22.03 -36.05 12.05
CA PHE A 176 23.43 -35.73 12.29
C PHE A 176 24.31 -36.27 11.17
N ASN A 177 25.32 -35.49 10.77
CA ASN A 177 26.43 -35.98 9.97
C ASN A 177 27.51 -36.58 10.91
N CYS A 178 27.93 -37.82 10.63
CA CYS A 178 28.83 -38.60 11.47
C CYS A 178 30.20 -37.94 11.74
N THR A 179 30.59 -36.91 10.97
CA THR A 179 31.85 -36.18 11.16
C THR A 179 31.88 -35.24 12.37
N LEU A 180 30.75 -35.01 13.06
CA LEU A 180 30.59 -33.94 14.06
C LEU A 180 31.03 -34.27 15.50
N PHE A 181 31.35 -35.53 15.84
CA PHE A 181 31.51 -35.95 17.26
C PHE A 181 32.95 -36.08 17.76
N LYS A 182 33.94 -35.46 17.12
CA LYS A 182 35.34 -35.77 17.46
C LYS A 182 35.89 -35.18 18.77
N ASN A 183 35.38 -34.06 19.31
CA ASN A 183 36.07 -33.34 20.40
C ASN A 183 35.13 -32.55 21.35
N ILE A 184 34.44 -33.19 22.29
CA ILE A 184 33.62 -32.45 23.28
C ILE A 184 33.72 -33.10 24.68
N GLN A 185 34.20 -32.36 25.69
CA GLN A 185 34.00 -32.62 27.12
C GLN A 185 32.96 -31.62 27.65
N LEU A 186 31.94 -32.12 28.36
CA LEU A 186 30.79 -31.35 28.86
C LEU A 186 30.61 -31.64 30.35
N ASP A 187 31.20 -30.81 31.20
CA ASP A 187 30.91 -30.83 32.64
C ASP A 187 30.34 -29.47 33.07
N ASN A 188 29.29 -29.53 33.91
CA ASN A 188 28.70 -28.48 34.75
C ASN A 188 27.85 -27.36 34.10
N ILE A 189 26.56 -27.60 33.87
CA ILE A 189 25.54 -26.52 33.77
C ILE A 189 24.23 -26.93 34.45
N GLU A 190 23.78 -26.14 35.44
CA GLU A 190 22.45 -26.18 36.05
C GLU A 190 21.64 -24.91 35.68
N ASN A 191 20.35 -25.11 35.36
CA ASN A 191 19.25 -24.16 35.15
C ASN A 191 18.99 -23.46 33.78
N ASN A 192 17.69 -23.41 33.44
CA ASN A 192 17.11 -23.23 32.10
C ASN A 192 16.93 -21.79 31.57
N LEU A 193 17.02 -20.74 32.40
CA LEU A 193 16.79 -19.35 31.95
C LEU A 193 18.03 -18.73 31.29
N LEU A 194 19.20 -19.02 31.85
CA LEU A 194 20.49 -18.62 31.31
C LEU A 194 20.81 -19.37 30.00
N TRP A 195 20.31 -20.60 29.82
CA TRP A 195 20.57 -21.45 28.65
C TRP A 195 20.00 -20.90 27.34
N ASN A 196 18.78 -20.34 27.38
CA ASN A 196 18.13 -19.77 26.19
C ASN A 196 18.72 -18.41 25.79
N ILE A 197 19.15 -17.62 26.78
CA ILE A 197 19.88 -16.35 26.56
C ILE A 197 21.31 -16.65 26.08
N MET A 198 22.00 -17.64 26.64
CA MET A 198 23.35 -18.05 26.23
C MET A 198 23.42 -18.73 24.86
N CYS A 199 22.37 -19.42 24.38
CA CYS A 199 22.34 -19.92 22.99
C CYS A 199 22.36 -18.78 21.95
N CYS A 200 21.82 -17.61 22.29
CA CYS A 200 21.86 -16.42 21.44
C CYS A 200 23.07 -15.50 21.75
N VAL A 201 23.59 -15.50 22.99
CA VAL A 201 24.62 -14.56 23.49
C VAL A 201 26.05 -15.16 23.57
N ARG A 202 26.27 -16.49 23.65
CA ARG A 202 27.62 -17.11 23.50
C ARG A 202 28.23 -16.91 22.10
N ALA A 203 27.49 -16.32 21.17
CA ALA A 203 27.97 -15.92 19.86
C ALA A 203 28.75 -14.60 19.86
N ILE A 204 28.73 -13.80 20.94
CA ILE A 204 29.16 -12.39 20.82
C ILE A 204 30.34 -11.96 21.71
N ASP A 205 30.50 -12.33 23.00
CA ASP A 205 31.65 -11.76 23.74
C ASP A 205 32.05 -12.50 25.03
N SER A 206 33.00 -13.43 25.00
CA SER A 206 33.88 -13.60 26.18
C SER A 206 35.25 -14.20 25.83
N ILE A 207 36.17 -13.27 25.59
CA ILE A 207 37.59 -13.23 26.00
C ILE A 207 38.63 -13.72 24.96
N PRO A 208 39.54 -12.82 24.54
CA PRO A 208 40.60 -13.08 23.58
C PRO A 208 41.79 -13.79 24.24
N ASN A 209 42.01 -15.05 23.89
CA ASN A 209 43.25 -15.54 23.29
C ASN A 209 43.19 -17.06 23.15
N ASN A 210 43.33 -17.51 21.90
CA ASN A 210 43.52 -18.90 21.47
C ASN A 210 42.54 -19.92 22.02
N LEU A 211 41.45 -20.20 21.28
CA LEU A 211 40.88 -21.55 21.12
C LEU A 211 39.84 -21.57 19.98
N SER A 212 39.91 -22.61 19.16
CA SER A 212 39.15 -22.88 17.94
C SER A 212 37.68 -23.28 18.19
N TYR A 213 36.72 -22.62 17.50
CA TYR A 213 35.27 -22.79 17.71
C TYR A 213 34.60 -23.84 16.79
N VAL A 214 33.45 -24.38 17.27
CA VAL A 214 32.67 -25.48 16.67
C VAL A 214 31.34 -24.98 16.08
N HIS A 215 31.03 -25.41 14.85
CA HIS A 215 29.81 -25.09 14.10
C HIS A 215 28.86 -26.30 14.06
N ILE A 216 27.63 -26.19 14.58
CA ILE A 216 26.60 -27.25 14.49
C ILE A 216 25.65 -26.90 13.33
N LYS A 217 25.64 -27.73 12.30
CA LYS A 217 24.73 -27.62 11.15
C LYS A 217 23.46 -28.44 11.46
N ASP A 218 22.29 -27.85 11.23
CA ASP A 218 21.02 -28.59 11.06
C ASP A 218 20.09 -28.88 12.28
N ALA A 219 20.06 -28.02 13.32
CA ALA A 219 19.07 -28.12 14.42
C ALA A 219 18.10 -26.91 14.47
N TYR A 220 16.78 -27.14 14.47
CA TYR A 220 15.73 -26.13 14.70
C TYR A 220 14.86 -26.47 15.90
N THR A 221 14.53 -25.46 16.72
CA THR A 221 13.45 -25.51 17.72
C THR A 221 12.60 -24.24 17.62
N PHE A 222 11.27 -24.37 17.50
CA PHE A 222 10.33 -23.25 17.68
C PHE A 222 9.60 -23.43 19.02
N PRO A 223 9.60 -22.44 19.91
CA PRO A 223 8.85 -22.54 21.16
C PRO A 223 7.35 -22.31 20.90
N GLN A 224 6.51 -23.12 21.54
CA GLN A 224 5.10 -22.82 21.75
C GLN A 224 5.01 -21.79 22.89
N GLN A 225 4.29 -20.68 22.68
CA GLN A 225 4.02 -19.56 23.61
C GLN A 225 4.58 -19.73 25.02
N ASP A 226 5.80 -19.24 25.23
CA ASP A 226 6.37 -19.09 26.56
C ASP A 226 6.12 -17.65 27.00
N SER A 227 5.33 -17.45 28.07
CA SER A 227 5.01 -16.12 28.60
C SER A 227 6.25 -15.33 29.05
N SER A 228 7.39 -16.01 29.21
CA SER A 228 8.68 -15.37 29.52
C SER A 228 9.27 -14.55 28.36
N LEU A 229 9.12 -14.97 27.10
CA LEU A 229 9.72 -14.28 25.95
C LEU A 229 9.01 -12.94 25.64
N ASP A 230 7.68 -12.90 25.73
CA ASP A 230 6.90 -11.68 25.46
C ASP A 230 7.21 -10.58 26.49
N VAL A 231 7.44 -10.96 27.76
CA VAL A 231 7.85 -10.02 28.82
C VAL A 231 9.24 -9.45 28.52
N ILE A 232 10.20 -10.31 28.20
CA ILE A 232 11.57 -9.90 27.85
C ILE A 232 11.58 -8.95 26.66
N ILE A 233 10.84 -9.27 25.59
CA ILE A 233 10.76 -8.40 24.41
C ILE A 233 10.11 -7.07 24.76
N SER A 234 9.08 -7.07 25.60
CA SER A 234 8.45 -5.83 26.06
C SER A 234 9.44 -4.93 26.81
N GLU A 235 10.28 -5.48 27.67
CA GLU A 235 11.34 -4.74 28.38
C GLU A 235 12.41 -4.21 27.43
N LEU A 236 12.91 -5.05 26.52
CA LEU A 236 13.90 -4.63 25.52
C LEU A 236 13.40 -3.47 24.67
N THR A 237 12.17 -3.54 24.17
CA THR A 237 11.60 -2.50 23.29
C THR A 237 11.31 -1.17 23.98
N LYS A 238 11.38 -1.09 25.31
CA LYS A 238 11.19 0.15 26.09
C LYS A 238 12.49 0.82 26.50
N ASN A 239 13.65 0.22 26.21
CA ASN A 239 14.95 0.77 26.60
C ASN A 239 15.90 0.83 25.40
N GLU A 240 16.17 2.04 24.91
CA GLU A 240 17.07 2.26 23.78
C GLU A 240 18.50 1.76 24.03
N GLN A 241 18.97 1.81 25.29
CA GLN A 241 20.29 1.32 25.69
C GLN A 241 20.43 -0.20 25.63
N HIS A 242 19.31 -0.94 25.53
CA HIS A 242 19.32 -2.40 25.45
C HIS A 242 19.05 -2.91 24.03
N ILE A 243 18.04 -2.33 23.35
CA ILE A 243 17.59 -2.83 22.05
C ILE A 243 18.60 -2.58 20.92
N LEU A 244 19.23 -1.40 20.91
CA LEU A 244 20.13 -1.02 19.82
C LEU A 244 21.43 -1.82 19.85
N PRO A 245 22.13 -1.99 21.00
CA PRO A 245 23.30 -2.87 21.06
C PRO A 245 22.98 -4.31 20.68
N LEU A 246 21.86 -4.85 21.16
CA LEU A 246 21.44 -6.22 20.83
C LEU A 246 21.24 -6.43 19.33
N LEU A 247 20.48 -5.54 18.68
CA LEU A 247 20.26 -5.62 17.24
C LEU A 247 21.55 -5.40 16.45
N THR A 248 22.41 -4.47 16.89
CA THR A 248 23.70 -4.21 16.24
C THR A 248 24.58 -5.45 16.31
N ALA A 249 24.63 -6.10 17.47
CA ALA A 249 25.39 -7.32 17.68
C ALA A 249 24.88 -8.48 16.79
N LEU A 250 23.55 -8.67 16.70
CA LEU A 250 22.94 -9.62 15.76
C LEU A 250 23.27 -9.33 14.30
N ASN A 251 23.32 -8.04 13.94
CA ASN A 251 23.62 -7.59 12.58
C ASN A 251 25.10 -7.80 12.21
N THR A 252 26.01 -7.59 13.15
CA THR A 252 27.45 -7.85 13.00
C THR A 252 27.70 -9.35 12.89
N TYR A 253 27.06 -10.16 13.73
CA TYR A 253 27.15 -11.61 13.66
C TYR A 253 26.76 -12.15 12.27
N LEU A 254 25.70 -11.61 11.68
CA LEU A 254 25.26 -11.92 10.30
C LEU A 254 26.26 -11.53 9.20
N TYR A 255 27.17 -10.58 9.46
CA TYR A 255 28.16 -10.08 8.50
C TYR A 255 29.45 -10.91 8.50
N GLU A 256 29.95 -11.28 9.68
CA GLU A 256 31.28 -11.86 9.85
C GLU A 256 31.33 -13.37 9.57
N ASN A 257 30.18 -14.06 9.56
CA ASN A 257 30.12 -15.51 9.51
C ASN A 257 29.31 -16.02 8.30
N ASN A 258 29.75 -17.12 7.68
CA ASN A 258 29.03 -17.79 6.59
C ASN A 258 27.85 -18.61 7.14
N ILE A 259 26.86 -17.90 7.70
CA ILE A 259 25.82 -18.46 8.57
C ILE A 259 24.80 -19.26 7.76
N GLY A 260 24.48 -20.47 8.23
CA GLY A 260 23.50 -21.36 7.61
C GLY A 260 22.06 -20.83 7.66
N ILE A 261 21.19 -21.36 6.79
CA ILE A 261 19.77 -21.00 6.64
C ILE A 261 18.99 -21.05 7.98
N ILE A 262 19.39 -21.93 8.88
CA ILE A 262 18.75 -22.16 10.18
C ILE A 262 18.88 -20.98 11.11
N THR A 263 20.12 -20.59 11.36
CA THR A 263 20.45 -19.51 12.27
C THR A 263 19.86 -18.20 11.76
N ARG A 264 19.88 -17.98 10.44
CA ARG A 264 19.20 -16.82 9.82
C ARG A 264 17.68 -16.83 10.08
N ARG A 265 17.02 -17.99 10.01
CA ARG A 265 15.58 -18.15 10.36
C ARG A 265 15.31 -17.85 11.83
N SER A 266 16.16 -18.33 12.74
CA SER A 266 16.02 -18.09 14.18
C SER A 266 16.22 -16.61 14.54
N ILE A 267 17.26 -15.98 14.00
CA ILE A 267 17.52 -14.54 14.16
C ILE A 267 16.33 -13.73 13.63
N PHE A 268 15.84 -14.07 12.43
CA PHE A 268 14.67 -13.38 11.89
C PHE A 268 13.44 -13.55 12.76
N TYR A 269 13.17 -14.75 13.28
CA TYR A 269 12.00 -14.98 14.15
C TYR A 269 12.07 -14.12 15.42
N PHE A 270 13.24 -14.03 16.04
CA PHE A 270 13.47 -13.16 17.19
C PHE A 270 13.25 -11.67 16.85
N VAL A 271 13.85 -11.19 15.76
CA VAL A 271 13.63 -9.84 15.24
C VAL A 271 12.16 -9.61 14.88
N HIS A 272 11.45 -10.64 14.40
CA HIS A 272 10.03 -10.56 14.12
C HIS A 272 9.20 -10.37 15.38
N CYS A 273 9.53 -11.03 16.49
CA CYS A 273 8.85 -10.78 17.76
C CYS A 273 9.10 -9.35 18.28
N ILE A 274 10.30 -8.79 18.08
CA ILE A 274 10.58 -7.36 18.37
C ILE A 274 9.70 -6.45 17.49
N VAL A 275 9.65 -6.71 16.18
CA VAL A 275 8.78 -5.96 15.26
C VAL A 275 7.31 -6.07 15.67
N LEU A 276 6.84 -7.25 16.06
CA LEU A 276 5.48 -7.45 16.57
C LEU A 276 5.20 -6.64 17.84
N SER A 277 6.19 -6.48 18.73
CA SER A 277 6.06 -5.63 19.91
C SER A 277 5.81 -4.18 19.51
N PHE A 278 6.61 -3.61 18.60
CA PHE A 278 6.42 -2.24 18.10
C PHE A 278 5.08 -2.07 17.36
N LEU A 279 4.70 -3.01 16.50
CA LEU A 279 3.45 -2.94 15.74
C LEU A 279 2.19 -3.02 16.62
N LYS A 280 2.27 -3.72 17.77
CA LYS A 280 1.16 -3.85 18.71
C LYS A 280 1.14 -2.71 19.73
N ASN A 281 2.30 -2.27 20.19
CA ASN A 281 2.46 -1.33 21.29
C ASN A 281 3.20 -0.08 20.83
N LYS A 282 2.44 0.94 20.41
CA LYS A 282 3.01 2.22 19.97
C LYS A 282 3.72 2.98 21.10
N LYS A 283 3.43 2.69 22.37
CA LYS A 283 4.17 3.31 23.49
C LYS A 283 5.63 2.93 23.48
N ALA A 284 5.93 1.68 23.11
CA ALA A 284 7.31 1.22 22.98
C ALA A 284 8.07 2.04 21.93
N GLU A 285 7.37 2.52 20.89
CA GLU A 285 7.94 3.45 19.93
C GLU A 285 8.00 4.87 20.50
N GLU A 286 6.94 5.39 21.14
CA GLU A 286 6.90 6.76 21.70
C GLU A 286 7.99 7.03 22.75
N ILE A 287 8.44 6.01 23.49
CA ILE A 287 9.54 6.11 24.47
C ILE A 287 10.91 6.31 23.79
N LEU A 288 11.11 5.82 22.57
CA LEU A 288 12.40 5.92 21.89
C LEU A 288 12.62 7.34 21.33
N SER A 289 13.85 7.84 21.47
CA SER A 289 14.27 9.07 20.79
C SER A 289 14.13 8.94 19.26
N ILE A 290 13.95 10.07 18.56
CA ILE A 290 13.85 10.08 17.09
C ILE A 290 15.12 9.44 16.46
N GLU A 291 16.29 9.73 17.02
CA GLU A 291 17.56 9.14 16.58
C GLU A 291 17.60 7.62 16.83
N ALA A 292 17.14 7.14 17.98
CA ALA A 292 17.08 5.71 18.27
C ALA A 292 16.12 4.97 17.32
N LYS A 293 14.97 5.55 16.97
CA LYS A 293 14.02 4.97 16.01
C LYS A 293 14.67 4.71 14.66
N GLU A 294 15.33 5.72 14.11
CA GLU A 294 16.03 5.62 12.82
C GLU A 294 17.16 4.58 12.85
N LYS A 295 17.96 4.56 13.92
CA LYS A 295 19.04 3.57 14.09
C LYS A 295 18.50 2.15 14.22
N VAL A 296 17.51 1.93 15.10
CA VAL A 296 16.90 0.60 15.31
C VAL A 296 16.28 0.09 14.00
N LEU A 297 15.54 0.94 13.28
CA LEU A 297 14.96 0.55 12.00
C LEU A 297 16.03 0.20 10.97
N THR A 298 17.08 1.02 10.84
CA THR A 298 18.20 0.77 9.92
C THR A 298 18.85 -0.58 10.21
N VAL A 299 19.07 -0.91 11.47
CA VAL A 299 19.66 -2.20 11.87
C VAL A 299 18.69 -3.36 11.59
N ILE A 300 17.39 -3.21 11.84
CA ILE A 300 16.38 -4.22 11.47
C ILE A 300 16.41 -4.48 9.95
N ILE A 301 16.40 -3.43 9.13
CA ILE A 301 16.46 -3.54 7.66
C ILE A 301 17.75 -4.26 7.25
N SER A 302 18.89 -3.92 7.87
CA SER A 302 20.18 -4.57 7.62
C SER A 302 20.15 -6.06 7.95
N ILE A 303 19.59 -6.44 9.10
CA ILE A 303 19.41 -7.84 9.50
C ILE A 303 18.53 -8.58 8.50
N VAL A 304 17.36 -8.03 8.14
CA VAL A 304 16.42 -8.69 7.23
C VAL A 304 17.02 -8.88 5.83
N ASN A 305 17.76 -7.88 5.33
CA ASN A 305 18.51 -7.98 4.07
C ASN A 305 19.53 -9.14 4.11
N LYS A 306 20.31 -9.25 5.19
CA LYS A 306 21.34 -10.30 5.36
C LYS A 306 20.75 -11.70 5.58
N VAL A 307 19.59 -11.80 6.25
CA VAL A 307 18.85 -13.05 6.41
C VAL A 307 18.46 -13.60 5.04
N GLY A 308 17.98 -12.74 4.14
CA GLY A 308 17.63 -13.08 2.76
C GLY A 308 16.13 -13.32 2.55
N VAL A 309 15.65 -12.86 1.40
CA VAL A 309 14.21 -12.78 1.05
C VAL A 309 13.50 -14.13 1.07
N GLU A 310 14.18 -15.22 0.69
CA GLU A 310 13.59 -16.56 0.68
C GLU A 310 13.24 -17.07 2.08
N ILE A 311 14.01 -16.69 3.10
CA ILE A 311 13.73 -17.02 4.49
C ILE A 311 12.50 -16.26 4.96
N VAL A 312 12.49 -14.93 4.74
CA VAL A 312 11.37 -14.06 5.07
C VAL A 312 10.07 -14.60 4.50
N LYS A 313 10.04 -15.02 3.22
CA LYS A 313 8.84 -15.54 2.55
C LYS A 313 8.26 -16.82 3.17
N ASN A 314 9.12 -17.69 3.69
CA ASN A 314 8.80 -19.11 3.95
C ASN A 314 8.78 -19.50 5.43
N ILE A 315 8.78 -18.57 6.37
CA ILE A 315 8.72 -18.92 7.80
C ILE A 315 7.30 -19.41 8.17
N PRO A 316 7.19 -20.63 8.73
CA PRO A 316 5.94 -21.15 9.25
C PRO A 316 5.78 -20.68 10.70
N SER A 317 5.05 -19.58 10.94
CA SER A 317 4.69 -19.14 12.29
C SER A 317 3.26 -18.64 12.35
N SER A 318 2.54 -18.98 13.42
CA SER A 318 1.18 -18.51 13.66
C SER A 318 1.09 -16.99 13.83
N ASN A 319 2.18 -16.36 14.29
CA ASN A 319 2.26 -14.91 14.48
C ASN A 319 2.84 -14.18 13.25
N TYR A 320 3.22 -14.92 12.21
CA TYR A 320 3.74 -14.37 10.96
C TYR A 320 2.75 -14.54 9.81
N ASN A 321 1.91 -13.54 9.57
CA ASN A 321 0.85 -13.58 8.56
C ASN A 321 1.17 -12.68 7.35
N HIS A 322 0.26 -12.60 6.37
CA HIS A 322 0.49 -11.85 5.13
C HIS A 322 0.71 -10.34 5.33
N ILE A 323 0.15 -9.71 6.37
CA ILE A 323 0.41 -8.30 6.67
C ILE A 323 1.89 -8.07 7.00
N HIS A 324 2.49 -9.00 7.76
CA HIS A 324 3.91 -8.95 8.10
C HIS A 324 4.78 -9.26 6.88
N LYS A 325 4.39 -10.23 6.04
CA LYS A 325 5.10 -10.53 4.79
C LYS A 325 5.16 -9.29 3.90
N ILE A 326 4.03 -8.60 3.72
CA ILE A 326 3.97 -7.35 2.97
C ILE A 326 4.89 -6.31 3.58
N GLY A 327 4.90 -6.16 4.90
CA GLY A 327 5.75 -5.15 5.53
C GLY A 327 7.24 -5.42 5.43
N TYR A 328 7.69 -6.67 5.54
CA TYR A 328 9.08 -6.98 5.26
C TYR A 328 9.44 -6.80 3.78
N HIS A 329 8.53 -7.06 2.84
CA HIS A 329 8.75 -6.74 1.43
C HIS A 329 9.01 -5.24 1.24
N LEU A 330 8.19 -4.39 1.85
CA LEU A 330 8.37 -2.94 1.79
C LEU A 330 9.68 -2.48 2.43
N LEU A 331 10.05 -3.01 3.60
CA LEU A 331 11.34 -2.73 4.25
C LEU A 331 12.55 -3.12 3.37
N LEU A 332 12.37 -4.11 2.50
CA LEU A 332 13.38 -4.57 1.54
C LEU A 332 13.31 -3.85 0.19
N ASN A 333 12.47 -2.82 0.05
CA ASN A 333 12.19 -2.13 -1.22
C ASN A 333 11.71 -3.06 -2.35
N GLU A 334 11.07 -4.18 -2.00
CA GLU A 334 10.43 -5.10 -2.95
C GLU A 334 8.91 -4.90 -2.95
N MET A 335 8.30 -4.89 -4.14
CA MET A 335 6.84 -4.91 -4.24
C MET A 335 6.32 -6.34 -4.01
N PRO A 336 5.33 -6.55 -3.11
CA PRO A 336 4.74 -7.86 -2.95
C PRO A 336 4.00 -8.27 -4.23
N PRO A 337 3.97 -9.57 -4.57
CA PRO A 337 3.39 -10.03 -5.84
C PRO A 337 1.87 -9.91 -5.89
N LEU A 338 1.21 -9.86 -4.72
CA LEU A 338 -0.25 -9.79 -4.58
C LEU A 338 -0.63 -9.27 -3.20
N ASN A 339 -1.84 -8.74 -3.11
CA ASN A 339 -2.56 -8.43 -1.88
C ASN A 339 -3.48 -9.60 -1.50
N MET A 340 -3.68 -9.82 -0.20
CA MET A 340 -4.55 -10.89 0.30
C MET A 340 -5.86 -10.34 0.86
N CYS A 341 -6.97 -10.85 0.36
CA CYS A 341 -8.32 -10.52 0.80
C CYS A 341 -8.87 -11.60 1.76
N TYR A 342 -9.42 -11.16 2.89
CA TYR A 342 -10.00 -11.98 3.93
C TYR A 342 -11.47 -11.63 4.12
N ILE A 343 -12.32 -12.64 4.20
CA ILE A 343 -13.71 -12.49 4.65
C ILE A 343 -13.66 -12.29 6.17
N GLU A 344 -13.99 -11.08 6.64
CA GLU A 344 -13.89 -10.68 8.04
C GLU A 344 -15.23 -10.90 8.77
N ASP A 345 -16.34 -10.46 8.17
CA ASP A 345 -17.69 -10.59 8.73
C ASP A 345 -18.78 -10.56 7.64
N THR A 346 -20.03 -10.87 8.01
CA THR A 346 -21.19 -10.81 7.11
C THR A 346 -22.43 -10.33 7.85
N ASP A 347 -23.22 -9.45 7.23
CA ASP A 347 -24.56 -9.05 7.67
C ASP A 347 -25.55 -9.44 6.57
N THR A 348 -26.12 -10.64 6.72
CA THR A 348 -27.08 -11.19 5.75
C THR A 348 -28.39 -10.42 5.74
N SER A 349 -28.85 -9.92 6.89
CA SER A 349 -30.04 -9.08 6.99
C SER A 349 -29.88 -7.74 6.30
N GLY A 350 -28.74 -7.08 6.49
CA GLY A 350 -28.38 -5.83 5.83
C GLY A 350 -27.78 -6.01 4.44
N LYS A 351 -27.76 -7.24 3.90
CA LYS A 351 -27.19 -7.64 2.61
C LYS A 351 -25.82 -7.03 2.31
N LYS A 352 -24.88 -7.21 3.23
CA LYS A 352 -23.49 -6.73 3.07
C LYS A 352 -22.47 -7.65 3.68
N ILE A 353 -21.25 -7.60 3.16
CA ILE A 353 -20.11 -8.41 3.61
C ILE A 353 -18.91 -7.53 3.93
N LYS A 354 -18.14 -7.91 4.97
CA LYS A 354 -16.92 -7.21 5.35
C LYS A 354 -15.70 -7.94 4.81
N ILE A 355 -14.94 -7.26 3.96
CA ILE A 355 -13.66 -7.75 3.43
C ILE A 355 -12.53 -6.93 4.04
N LYS A 356 -11.45 -7.62 4.42
CA LYS A 356 -10.18 -7.01 4.83
C LYS A 356 -9.12 -7.34 3.79
N ILE A 357 -8.40 -6.34 3.30
CA ILE A 357 -7.29 -6.49 2.35
C ILE A 357 -5.99 -6.17 3.07
N ALA A 358 -5.04 -7.09 3.09
CA ALA A 358 -3.66 -6.80 3.47
C ALA A 358 -2.93 -6.28 2.22
N ALA A 359 -2.46 -5.03 2.27
CA ALA A 359 -1.90 -4.31 1.14
C ALA A 359 -0.59 -3.59 1.46
N SER A 360 0.29 -3.45 0.47
CA SER A 360 1.55 -2.71 0.60
C SER A 360 1.35 -1.20 0.65
N LYS A 361 0.34 -0.69 -0.03
CA LYS A 361 0.03 0.74 -0.09
C LYS A 361 -1.46 0.93 0.20
N ASP A 362 -1.81 2.09 0.72
CA ASP A 362 -3.19 2.53 0.71
C ASP A 362 -3.66 2.71 -0.75
N PHE A 363 -4.88 2.27 -1.05
CA PHE A 363 -5.48 2.44 -2.36
C PHE A 363 -7.00 2.34 -2.29
N THR A 364 -7.68 2.98 -3.23
CA THR A 364 -9.13 2.89 -3.40
C THR A 364 -9.48 1.72 -4.33
N PRO A 365 -10.04 0.60 -3.83
CA PRO A 365 -10.29 -0.59 -4.64
C PRO A 365 -11.48 -0.38 -5.58
N LEU A 366 -11.37 -0.92 -6.80
CA LEU A 366 -12.53 -1.06 -7.69
C LEU A 366 -13.19 -2.41 -7.42
N ILE A 367 -14.51 -2.44 -7.22
CA ILE A 367 -15.22 -3.64 -6.76
C ILE A 367 -16.29 -4.01 -7.77
N SER A 368 -16.30 -5.28 -8.20
CA SER A 368 -17.37 -5.83 -9.02
C SER A 368 -18.14 -6.90 -8.24
N VAL A 369 -19.47 -6.79 -8.25
CA VAL A 369 -20.39 -7.75 -7.66
C VAL A 369 -21.31 -8.27 -8.77
N GLY A 370 -21.09 -9.52 -9.21
CA GLY A 370 -21.67 -10.03 -10.45
C GLY A 370 -21.11 -9.26 -11.66
N GLU A 371 -21.99 -8.66 -12.46
CA GLU A 371 -21.62 -7.88 -13.65
C GLU A 371 -21.56 -6.36 -13.38
N THR A 372 -21.88 -5.91 -12.17
CA THR A 372 -21.96 -4.48 -11.83
C THR A 372 -20.79 -4.02 -10.97
N ASN A 373 -20.35 -2.77 -11.18
CA ASN A 373 -19.40 -2.12 -10.29
C ASN A 373 -20.15 -1.44 -9.15
N VAL A 374 -19.68 -1.64 -7.93
CA VAL A 374 -20.39 -1.26 -6.71
C VAL A 374 -19.47 -0.47 -5.79
N LEU A 375 -19.98 0.63 -5.24
CA LEU A 375 -19.28 1.35 -4.17
C LEU A 375 -19.50 0.61 -2.85
N PRO A 376 -18.45 0.44 -2.02
CA PRO A 376 -18.63 -0.10 -0.69
C PRO A 376 -19.48 0.87 0.15
N VAL A 377 -20.26 0.32 1.07
CA VAL A 377 -20.99 1.08 2.10
C VAL A 377 -20.01 1.89 2.95
N SER A 378 -18.85 1.31 3.22
CA SER A 378 -17.78 1.96 3.96
C SER A 378 -16.42 1.44 3.51
N LEU A 379 -15.46 2.35 3.38
CA LEU A 379 -14.05 2.13 3.12
C LEU A 379 -13.26 2.74 4.28
N LYS A 380 -12.28 2.00 4.82
CA LYS A 380 -11.31 2.49 5.79
C LYS A 380 -9.95 1.86 5.51
N THR A 381 -8.89 2.64 5.64
CA THR A 381 -7.52 2.12 5.67
C THR A 381 -6.92 2.27 7.06
N ARG A 382 -6.41 1.17 7.60
CA ARG A 382 -5.62 1.14 8.83
C ARG A 382 -4.15 0.96 8.45
N VAL A 383 -3.33 1.97 8.77
CA VAL A 383 -1.89 1.95 8.52
C VAL A 383 -1.17 1.33 9.71
N TYR A 384 -0.31 0.35 9.46
CA TYR A 384 0.67 -0.15 10.43
C TYR A 384 1.97 0.62 10.24
N THR A 385 2.43 1.28 11.29
CA THR A 385 3.73 1.94 11.34
C THR A 385 4.71 1.15 12.18
N LEU A 386 5.96 1.07 11.74
CA LEU A 386 7.08 0.53 12.50
C LEU A 386 8.11 1.66 12.66
N LEU A 387 8.28 2.17 13.88
CA LEU A 387 9.29 3.19 14.20
C LEU A 387 9.15 4.46 13.34
N GLY A 388 7.92 4.91 13.09
CA GLY A 388 7.60 6.09 12.28
C GLY A 388 7.36 5.81 10.80
N HIS A 389 7.79 4.65 10.30
CA HIS A 389 7.73 4.30 8.88
C HIS A 389 6.54 3.41 8.55
N VAL A 390 5.93 3.58 7.38
CA VAL A 390 4.80 2.74 6.95
C VAL A 390 5.29 1.32 6.72
N PHE A 391 4.84 0.40 7.56
CA PHE A 391 5.16 -1.02 7.47
C PHE A 391 4.17 -1.74 6.56
N SER A 392 2.87 -1.58 6.73
CA SER A 392 1.86 -2.23 5.88
C SER A 392 0.48 -1.61 6.07
N ASN A 393 -0.49 -1.97 5.23
CA ASN A 393 -1.85 -1.41 5.27
C ASN A 393 -2.92 -2.51 5.35
N GLU A 394 -3.95 -2.29 6.15
CA GLU A 394 -5.19 -3.07 6.14
C GLU A 394 -6.34 -2.22 5.64
N ILE A 395 -6.94 -2.60 4.51
CA ILE A 395 -8.10 -1.90 3.93
C ILE A 395 -9.36 -2.69 4.27
N TYR A 396 -10.30 -2.05 4.94
CA TYR A 396 -11.58 -2.62 5.36
C TYR A 396 -12.71 -2.08 4.48
N LEU A 397 -13.51 -3.01 3.94
CA LEU A 397 -14.61 -2.72 3.03
C LEU A 397 -15.88 -3.39 3.53
N TRP A 398 -16.98 -2.65 3.64
CA TRP A 398 -18.30 -3.24 3.67
C TRP A 398 -18.93 -3.14 2.29
N ILE A 399 -19.15 -4.27 1.64
CA ILE A 399 -19.59 -4.35 0.25
C ILE A 399 -21.06 -4.80 0.24
N PRO A 400 -21.98 -4.03 -0.36
CA PRO A 400 -23.37 -4.45 -0.46
C PRO A 400 -23.53 -5.51 -1.56
N PHE A 401 -24.55 -6.36 -1.42
CA PHE A 401 -24.91 -7.36 -2.41
C PHE A 401 -26.44 -7.45 -2.55
N GLU A 402 -26.91 -7.99 -3.67
CA GLU A 402 -28.36 -8.16 -3.91
C GLU A 402 -28.79 -9.61 -3.67
N ASN A 403 -27.97 -10.55 -4.17
CA ASN A 403 -28.20 -11.99 -4.14
C ASN A 403 -26.93 -12.74 -3.73
N ALA A 404 -27.10 -13.83 -2.98
CA ALA A 404 -26.01 -14.64 -2.45
C ALA A 404 -25.23 -15.42 -3.53
N ASN A 405 -25.73 -15.52 -4.77
CA ASN A 405 -25.05 -16.18 -5.87
C ASN A 405 -24.10 -15.26 -6.66
N GLN A 406 -24.10 -13.96 -6.42
CA GLN A 406 -23.21 -13.02 -7.11
C GLN A 406 -21.74 -13.34 -6.80
N SER A 407 -20.89 -13.22 -7.81
CA SER A 407 -19.44 -13.26 -7.65
C SER A 407 -18.94 -11.92 -7.11
N LEU A 408 -17.83 -11.92 -6.39
CA LEU A 408 -17.16 -10.74 -5.87
C LEU A 408 -15.72 -10.74 -6.37
N ILE A 409 -15.31 -9.60 -6.93
CA ILE A 409 -13.95 -9.38 -7.43
C ILE A 409 -13.47 -8.01 -6.92
N ILE A 410 -12.22 -7.96 -6.44
CA ILE A 410 -11.55 -6.72 -6.04
C ILE A 410 -10.42 -6.45 -7.02
N HIS A 411 -10.56 -5.36 -7.79
CA HIS A 411 -9.58 -4.93 -8.76
C HIS A 411 -8.61 -3.92 -8.14
N GLY A 412 -7.37 -3.95 -8.60
CA GLY A 412 -6.30 -3.04 -8.20
C GLY A 412 -5.08 -3.21 -9.10
N GLU A 413 -4.12 -2.30 -8.97
CA GLU A 413 -2.85 -2.36 -9.73
C GLU A 413 -2.02 -3.57 -9.32
N THR A 414 -2.02 -3.89 -8.03
CA THR A 414 -1.52 -5.16 -7.50
C THR A 414 -2.65 -6.18 -7.48
N LYS A 415 -2.36 -7.42 -7.89
CA LYS A 415 -3.33 -8.52 -7.91
C LYS A 415 -3.92 -8.73 -6.51
N ASN A 416 -5.24 -8.86 -6.39
CA ASN A 416 -5.92 -9.15 -5.11
C ASN A 416 -6.51 -10.56 -5.15
N GLU A 417 -6.14 -11.42 -4.19
CA GLU A 417 -6.65 -12.80 -4.11
C GLU A 417 -7.34 -13.07 -2.76
N PHE A 418 -8.50 -13.71 -2.81
CA PHE A 418 -9.25 -14.15 -1.63
C PHE A 418 -8.65 -15.43 -1.04
N LEU A 419 -8.53 -15.47 0.29
CA LEU A 419 -8.25 -16.70 1.04
C LEU A 419 -9.58 -17.38 1.44
N TYR A 420 -9.97 -18.42 0.71
CA TYR A 420 -11.16 -19.22 1.00
C TYR A 420 -10.81 -20.70 1.16
N ALA A 421 -11.21 -21.30 2.29
CA ALA A 421 -10.94 -22.71 2.62
C ALA A 421 -9.46 -23.12 2.44
N GLY A 422 -8.53 -22.22 2.78
CA GLY A 422 -7.08 -22.43 2.65
C GLY A 422 -6.53 -22.36 1.22
N LYS A 423 -7.37 -22.00 0.22
CA LYS A 423 -6.97 -21.80 -1.17
C LYS A 423 -7.06 -20.31 -1.54
N LYS A 424 -6.20 -19.88 -2.45
CA LYS A 424 -6.23 -18.54 -3.04
C LYS A 424 -7.08 -18.55 -4.31
N THR A 425 -7.97 -17.58 -4.46
CA THR A 425 -8.82 -17.43 -5.65
C THR A 425 -8.97 -15.96 -6.01
N ASP A 426 -9.09 -15.64 -7.30
CA ASP A 426 -9.27 -14.25 -7.77
C ASP A 426 -10.68 -13.72 -7.47
N SER A 427 -11.64 -14.63 -7.28
CA SER A 427 -13.03 -14.31 -6.97
C SER A 427 -13.63 -15.29 -5.98
N ILE A 428 -14.70 -14.88 -5.31
CA ILE A 428 -15.55 -15.72 -4.46
C ILE A 428 -17.02 -15.40 -4.72
N THR A 429 -17.94 -16.30 -4.40
CA THR A 429 -19.37 -15.96 -4.35
C THR A 429 -19.78 -15.45 -2.97
N ILE A 430 -20.84 -14.64 -2.89
CA ILE A 430 -21.36 -14.15 -1.60
C ILE A 430 -21.75 -15.33 -0.69
N ASN A 431 -22.31 -16.41 -1.24
CA ASN A 431 -22.64 -17.64 -0.53
C ASN A 431 -21.40 -18.32 0.06
N GLN A 432 -20.27 -18.33 -0.64
CA GLN A 432 -19.00 -18.82 -0.09
C GLN A 432 -18.55 -17.94 1.09
N ALA A 433 -18.70 -16.61 0.99
CA ALA A 433 -18.37 -15.71 2.09
C ALA A 433 -19.23 -15.99 3.35
N ILE A 434 -20.56 -16.09 3.18
CA ILE A 434 -21.50 -16.40 4.27
C ILE A 434 -21.18 -17.76 4.90
N ASN A 435 -20.95 -18.79 4.07
CA ASN A 435 -20.63 -20.13 4.56
C ASN A 435 -19.28 -20.17 5.30
N SER A 436 -18.31 -19.35 4.89
CA SER A 436 -17.03 -19.20 5.59
C SER A 436 -17.24 -18.74 7.04
N ILE A 437 -18.05 -17.69 7.24
CA ILE A 437 -18.36 -17.18 8.59
C ILE A 437 -19.19 -18.20 9.40
N ASN A 438 -20.20 -18.81 8.79
CA ASN A 438 -21.01 -19.83 9.47
C ASN A 438 -20.16 -21.03 9.92
N ASN A 439 -19.21 -21.47 9.08
CA ASN A 439 -18.31 -22.56 9.43
C ASN A 439 -17.34 -22.19 10.55
N ARG A 440 -16.89 -20.94 10.66
CA ARG A 440 -16.07 -20.46 11.80
C ARG A 440 -16.83 -20.51 13.13
N ASN A 441 -18.15 -20.37 13.11
CA ASN A 441 -18.99 -20.38 14.31
C ASN A 441 -19.50 -21.78 14.70
N LYS A 442 -19.27 -22.82 13.88
CA LYS A 442 -19.69 -24.19 14.21
C LYS A 442 -18.90 -24.73 15.39
N VAL A 443 -19.61 -25.31 16.35
CA VAL A 443 -19.00 -26.02 17.47
C VAL A 443 -18.82 -27.48 17.11
N SER A 444 -17.56 -27.90 16.90
CA SER A 444 -17.19 -29.26 16.47
C SER A 444 -16.66 -30.16 17.60
N GLN A 445 -16.40 -29.59 18.79
CA GLN A 445 -15.84 -30.32 19.93
C GLN A 445 -16.94 -30.98 20.79
N PRO A 446 -16.66 -32.12 21.46
CA PRO A 446 -17.59 -32.73 22.40
C PRO A 446 -17.89 -31.79 23.58
N LEU A 447 -19.17 -31.64 23.91
CA LEU A 447 -19.64 -30.65 24.89
C LEU A 447 -19.76 -31.24 26.31
N PRO A 448 -19.25 -30.55 27.35
CA PRO A 448 -19.45 -30.94 28.74
C PRO A 448 -20.94 -31.05 29.11
N LEU A 449 -21.29 -31.90 30.08
CA LEU A 449 -22.68 -32.12 30.51
C LEU A 449 -23.39 -30.82 30.91
N LYS A 450 -22.74 -29.96 31.71
CA LYS A 450 -23.28 -28.66 32.13
C LYS A 450 -23.61 -27.76 30.93
N VAL A 451 -22.80 -27.78 29.88
CA VAL A 451 -23.01 -27.03 28.63
C VAL A 451 -24.22 -27.60 27.87
N ARG A 452 -24.32 -28.93 27.75
CA ARG A 452 -25.46 -29.59 27.10
C ARG A 452 -26.79 -29.26 27.77
N ILE A 453 -26.82 -29.28 29.11
CA ILE A 453 -28.00 -28.91 29.90
C ILE A 453 -28.38 -27.45 29.63
N LEU A 454 -27.41 -26.52 29.71
CA LEU A 454 -27.68 -25.10 29.48
C LEU A 454 -28.21 -24.84 28.06
N ARG A 455 -27.66 -25.50 27.03
CA ARG A 455 -28.15 -25.41 25.66
C ARG A 455 -29.58 -25.95 25.52
N LYS A 456 -29.91 -27.07 26.20
CA LYS A 456 -31.27 -27.63 26.22
C LYS A 456 -32.25 -26.67 26.91
N LEU A 457 -31.87 -26.07 28.03
CA LEU A 457 -32.67 -25.07 28.73
C LEU A 457 -32.88 -23.82 27.89
N ALA A 458 -31.84 -23.33 27.21
CA ALA A 458 -31.94 -22.16 26.34
C ALA A 458 -32.88 -22.40 25.15
N ARG A 459 -32.96 -23.63 24.64
CA ARG A 459 -33.88 -24.04 23.56
C ARG A 459 -35.29 -24.38 24.03
N ASN A 460 -35.54 -24.40 25.35
CA ASN A 460 -36.89 -24.61 25.86
C ASN A 460 -37.82 -23.51 25.32
N LYS A 461 -38.99 -23.89 24.78
CA LYS A 461 -39.93 -22.96 24.14
C LYS A 461 -40.31 -21.76 25.03
N TYR A 462 -40.51 -21.98 26.33
CA TYR A 462 -40.87 -20.90 27.26
C TYR A 462 -39.70 -19.93 27.50
N VAL A 463 -38.48 -20.46 27.66
CA VAL A 463 -37.26 -19.64 27.84
C VAL A 463 -36.96 -18.84 26.58
N ALA A 464 -36.98 -19.50 25.42
CA ALA A 464 -36.77 -18.86 24.13
C ALA A 464 -37.82 -17.78 23.87
N LYS A 465 -39.10 -18.04 24.18
CA LYS A 465 -40.17 -17.03 24.05
C LYS A 465 -39.97 -15.84 25.00
N LYS A 466 -39.61 -16.09 26.27
CA LYS A 466 -39.40 -15.04 27.29
C LYS A 466 -38.30 -14.04 26.90
N PHE A 467 -37.21 -14.54 26.32
CA PHE A 467 -36.06 -13.74 25.92
C PHE A 467 -36.00 -13.45 24.41
N SER A 468 -37.03 -13.84 23.67
CA SER A 468 -37.12 -13.56 22.23
C SER A 468 -37.03 -12.06 21.99
N ASN A 469 -36.19 -11.67 21.02
CA ASN A 469 -35.91 -10.28 20.66
C ASN A 469 -35.45 -9.40 21.84
N ALA A 470 -34.97 -10.00 22.94
CA ALA A 470 -34.64 -9.24 24.14
C ALA A 470 -33.43 -8.32 23.93
N TRP A 471 -33.47 -7.16 24.57
CA TRP A 471 -32.35 -6.25 24.71
C TRP A 471 -31.81 -6.37 26.13
N LEU A 472 -30.55 -6.74 26.27
CA LEU A 472 -29.87 -6.82 27.56
C LEU A 472 -28.97 -5.60 27.71
N LEU A 473 -29.24 -4.77 28.71
CA LEU A 473 -28.51 -3.54 28.99
C LEU A 473 -27.71 -3.69 30.28
N THR A 474 -26.51 -3.14 30.34
CA THR A 474 -25.66 -3.13 31.54
C THR A 474 -24.62 -2.02 31.42
N ASP A 475 -24.36 -1.26 32.47
CA ASP A 475 -23.20 -0.34 32.42
C ASP A 475 -21.94 -1.15 32.67
N ASN A 476 -21.85 -1.74 33.87
CA ASN A 476 -20.95 -2.81 34.22
C ASN A 476 -21.65 -3.80 35.18
N GLU A 477 -20.93 -4.82 35.66
CA GLU A 477 -21.51 -5.81 36.56
C GLU A 477 -21.77 -5.30 37.98
N VAL A 478 -21.05 -4.29 38.45
CA VAL A 478 -21.03 -3.82 39.85
C VAL A 478 -21.93 -2.61 40.08
N ARG A 479 -22.01 -1.68 39.13
CA ARG A 479 -22.71 -0.39 39.23
C ARG A 479 -23.45 -0.04 37.95
N ALA A 480 -24.45 0.80 38.12
CA ALA A 480 -25.15 1.47 37.04
C ALA A 480 -24.66 2.94 36.96
N ASP A 481 -25.54 3.88 36.63
CA ASP A 481 -25.27 5.32 36.51
C ASP A 481 -24.48 5.77 35.26
N ASP A 482 -24.53 5.00 34.16
CA ASP A 482 -23.90 5.35 32.89
C ASP A 482 -24.85 5.14 31.69
N ASN A 483 -24.33 5.17 30.46
CA ASN A 483 -25.11 5.22 29.22
C ASN A 483 -26.19 4.14 29.09
N ALA A 484 -25.97 2.92 29.58
CA ALA A 484 -26.96 1.85 29.52
C ALA A 484 -28.14 2.10 30.47
N GLU A 485 -27.91 2.66 31.67
CA GLU A 485 -28.98 3.04 32.60
C GLU A 485 -29.89 4.10 31.95
N HIS A 486 -29.29 5.15 31.40
CA HIS A 486 -30.04 6.24 30.75
C HIS A 486 -30.80 5.74 29.51
N PHE A 487 -30.14 4.91 28.69
CA PHE A 487 -30.79 4.34 27.53
C PHE A 487 -31.93 3.38 27.89
N TYR A 488 -31.79 2.61 28.99
CA TYR A 488 -32.88 1.78 29.50
C TYR A 488 -34.09 2.63 29.89
N ARG A 489 -33.89 3.77 30.60
CA ARG A 489 -34.99 4.68 30.96
C ARG A 489 -35.72 5.19 29.73
N TYR A 490 -34.97 5.63 28.72
CA TYR A 490 -35.55 6.08 27.46
C TYR A 490 -36.42 4.98 26.82
N ILE A 491 -35.91 3.75 26.71
CA ILE A 491 -36.66 2.62 26.14
C ILE A 491 -37.92 2.32 26.99
N ALA A 492 -37.78 2.23 28.31
CA ALA A 492 -38.88 1.89 29.20
C ALA A 492 -40.02 2.93 29.15
N ASN A 493 -39.68 4.21 28.98
CA ASN A 493 -40.64 5.30 28.94
C ASN A 493 -41.30 5.45 27.55
N ASN A 494 -40.54 5.27 26.47
CA ASN A 494 -40.98 5.61 25.10
C ASN A 494 -41.33 4.39 24.23
N HIS A 495 -40.77 3.21 24.52
CA HIS A 495 -40.84 2.01 23.67
C HIS A 495 -41.23 0.76 24.47
N LYS A 496 -42.46 0.76 25.00
CA LYS A 496 -43.00 -0.33 25.82
C LYS A 496 -43.12 -1.68 25.09
N ASP A 497 -43.06 -1.66 23.76
CA ASP A 497 -43.03 -2.84 22.89
C ASP A 497 -41.66 -3.57 22.91
N VAL A 498 -40.59 -2.89 23.34
CA VAL A 498 -39.24 -3.46 23.38
C VAL A 498 -39.06 -4.31 24.63
N ASN A 499 -38.68 -5.57 24.43
CA ASN A 499 -38.41 -6.52 25.50
C ASN A 499 -37.02 -6.26 26.14
N ALA A 500 -36.91 -5.21 26.96
CA ALA A 500 -35.66 -4.82 27.62
C ALA A 500 -35.50 -5.42 29.02
N PHE A 501 -34.26 -5.75 29.38
CA PHE A 501 -33.84 -6.16 30.72
C PHE A 501 -32.50 -5.49 31.08
N PHE A 502 -32.31 -5.19 32.36
CA PHE A 502 -31.08 -4.58 32.86
C PHE A 502 -30.29 -5.59 33.71
N LEU A 503 -29.01 -5.81 33.39
CA LEU A 503 -28.13 -6.75 34.09
C LEU A 503 -27.32 -5.99 35.15
N LEU A 504 -27.37 -6.47 36.38
CA LEU A 504 -26.61 -5.90 37.50
C LEU A 504 -26.34 -6.97 38.58
N ASN A 505 -25.25 -6.86 39.33
CA ASN A 505 -25.06 -7.69 40.51
C ASN A 505 -26.09 -7.35 41.59
N LYS A 506 -26.59 -8.37 42.30
CA LYS A 506 -27.62 -8.19 43.34
C LYS A 506 -27.11 -7.37 44.52
N ASP A 507 -25.80 -7.39 44.75
CA ASP A 507 -25.12 -6.72 45.86
C ASP A 507 -24.67 -5.29 45.48
N SER A 508 -25.04 -4.80 44.29
CA SER A 508 -24.79 -3.43 43.86
C SER A 508 -25.58 -2.43 44.72
N CYS A 509 -24.96 -1.28 45.03
CA CYS A 509 -25.63 -0.14 45.68
C CYS A 509 -26.82 0.38 44.85
N ASP A 510 -26.80 0.21 43.53
CA ASP A 510 -27.85 0.68 42.63
C ASP A 510 -29.06 -0.27 42.53
N TRP A 511 -28.93 -1.52 42.99
CA TRP A 511 -29.95 -2.55 42.77
C TRP A 511 -31.31 -2.15 43.35
N GLN A 512 -31.34 -1.65 44.59
CA GLN A 512 -32.59 -1.25 45.27
C GLN A 512 -33.23 -0.05 44.55
N ARG A 513 -32.44 1.00 44.26
CA ARG A 513 -32.89 2.21 43.56
C ARG A 513 -33.52 1.88 42.21
N LEU A 514 -32.83 1.10 41.38
CA LEU A 514 -33.33 0.74 40.05
C LEU A 514 -34.56 -0.17 40.10
N LYS A 515 -34.62 -1.09 41.07
CA LYS A 515 -35.80 -1.94 41.27
C LYS A 515 -37.04 -1.10 41.63
N GLN A 516 -36.88 -0.11 42.51
CA GLN A 516 -37.95 0.83 42.88
C GLN A 516 -38.39 1.70 41.70
N GLN A 517 -37.46 2.06 40.81
CA GLN A 517 -37.75 2.76 39.55
C GLN A 517 -38.38 1.88 38.46
N GLY A 518 -38.72 0.61 38.76
CA GLY A 518 -39.40 -0.29 37.84
C GLY A 518 -38.50 -1.00 36.82
N PHE A 519 -37.18 -1.00 37.00
CA PHE A 519 -36.27 -1.71 36.12
C PHE A 519 -36.51 -3.23 36.16
N ARG A 520 -36.52 -3.88 35.00
CA ARG A 520 -36.58 -5.34 34.85
C ARG A 520 -35.19 -5.93 35.05
N LEU A 521 -34.78 -6.03 36.32
CA LEU A 521 -33.45 -6.48 36.71
C LEU A 521 -33.25 -7.99 36.53
N ILE A 522 -32.08 -8.37 36.01
CA ILE A 522 -31.57 -9.74 35.99
C ILE A 522 -30.24 -9.77 36.76
N LYS A 523 -30.13 -10.69 37.72
CA LYS A 523 -28.87 -10.91 38.45
C LYS A 523 -27.76 -11.30 37.46
N PHE A 524 -26.73 -10.46 37.37
CA PHE A 524 -25.53 -10.73 36.59
C PHE A 524 -24.86 -12.04 37.08
N GLY A 525 -24.23 -12.78 36.18
CA GLY A 525 -23.64 -14.09 36.49
C GLY A 525 -24.61 -15.29 36.63
N GLY A 526 -25.90 -15.04 36.87
CA GLY A 526 -26.91 -16.07 37.18
C GLY A 526 -27.37 -16.92 35.99
N LEU A 527 -28.16 -17.97 36.26
CA LEU A 527 -28.74 -18.84 35.22
C LEU A 527 -29.62 -18.05 34.24
N THR A 528 -30.46 -17.14 34.76
CA THR A 528 -31.33 -16.28 33.94
C THR A 528 -30.54 -15.42 32.98
N HIS A 529 -29.41 -14.84 33.42
CA HIS A 529 -28.51 -14.07 32.56
C HIS A 529 -27.96 -14.95 31.42
N ARG A 530 -27.47 -16.16 31.72
CA ARG A 530 -26.96 -17.10 30.71
C ARG A 530 -28.02 -17.46 29.66
N LEU A 531 -29.24 -17.73 30.10
CA LEU A 531 -30.36 -18.09 29.21
C LEU A 531 -30.81 -16.90 28.36
N ALA A 532 -30.84 -15.70 28.95
CA ALA A 532 -31.14 -14.46 28.25
C ALA A 532 -30.11 -14.17 27.16
N LEU A 533 -28.81 -14.27 27.48
CA LEU A 533 -27.72 -14.01 26.54
C LEU A 533 -27.73 -14.97 25.33
N LEU A 534 -28.18 -16.22 25.52
CA LEU A 534 -28.30 -17.21 24.44
C LEU A 534 -29.53 -17.00 23.54
N ASN A 535 -30.46 -16.11 23.91
CA ASN A 535 -31.71 -15.88 23.19
C ASN A 535 -31.95 -14.40 22.85
N SER A 536 -31.10 -13.48 23.33
CA SER A 536 -31.25 -12.05 23.11
C SER A 536 -30.88 -11.64 21.69
N LYS A 537 -31.47 -10.52 21.25
CA LYS A 537 -31.15 -9.87 19.98
C LYS A 537 -30.01 -8.87 20.15
N MET A 538 -29.95 -8.20 21.29
CA MET A 538 -28.97 -7.17 21.59
C MET A 538 -28.34 -7.40 22.96
N LEU A 539 -27.03 -7.13 23.05
CA LEU A 539 -26.32 -6.85 24.29
C LEU A 539 -25.77 -5.43 24.18
N LEU A 540 -26.23 -4.52 25.02
CA LEU A 540 -25.82 -3.13 25.03
C LEU A 540 -25.07 -2.84 26.33
N SER A 541 -23.86 -2.29 26.22
CA SER A 541 -23.02 -2.09 27.39
C SER A 541 -22.14 -0.86 27.32
N SER A 542 -22.03 -0.13 28.42
CA SER A 542 -21.12 1.01 28.58
C SER A 542 -19.65 0.56 28.73
N HIS A 543 -19.43 -0.70 29.14
CA HIS A 543 -18.11 -1.34 29.19
C HIS A 543 -17.97 -2.53 28.22
N ALA A 544 -16.78 -2.73 27.65
CA ALA A 544 -16.47 -3.87 26.77
C ALA A 544 -15.48 -4.87 27.41
N ASN A 545 -15.49 -4.98 28.74
CA ASN A 545 -14.61 -5.88 29.47
C ASN A 545 -14.94 -7.36 29.18
N PRO A 546 -13.95 -8.28 29.23
CA PRO A 546 -14.17 -9.71 28.96
C PRO A 546 -15.29 -10.34 29.79
N ALA A 547 -15.52 -9.85 31.01
CA ALA A 547 -16.62 -10.27 31.88
C ALA A 547 -18.01 -10.10 31.25
N ILE A 548 -18.17 -9.11 30.35
CA ILE A 548 -19.42 -8.79 29.66
C ILE A 548 -19.44 -9.47 28.28
N ILE A 549 -18.46 -9.14 27.42
CA ILE A 549 -18.49 -9.56 26.00
C ILE A 549 -18.17 -11.03 25.77
N ASN A 550 -17.43 -11.67 26.69
CA ASN A 550 -16.99 -13.06 26.61
C ASN A 550 -17.49 -13.89 27.81
N PHE A 551 -18.62 -13.49 28.40
CA PHE A 551 -19.20 -14.16 29.58
C PHE A 551 -19.44 -15.66 29.37
N LEU A 552 -19.88 -16.06 28.16
CA LEU A 552 -20.01 -17.46 27.75
C LEU A 552 -18.85 -17.87 26.82
N PRO A 553 -18.17 -19.01 27.05
CA PRO A 553 -17.07 -19.45 26.20
C PRO A 553 -17.52 -19.70 24.76
N ARG A 554 -16.99 -18.93 23.81
CA ARG A 554 -17.32 -19.07 22.38
C ARG A 554 -17.14 -20.49 21.85
N LYS A 555 -16.09 -21.21 22.28
CA LYS A 555 -15.85 -22.62 21.90
C LYS A 555 -17.02 -23.58 22.18
N HIS A 556 -17.95 -23.21 23.06
CA HIS A 556 -19.11 -24.02 23.44
C HIS A 556 -20.46 -23.46 22.93
N PHE A 557 -20.51 -22.18 22.58
CA PHE A 557 -21.77 -21.45 22.35
C PHE A 557 -21.76 -20.54 21.11
N SER A 558 -20.69 -20.50 20.30
CA SER A 558 -20.57 -19.61 19.14
C SER A 558 -21.70 -19.74 18.12
N ASP A 559 -22.32 -20.92 18.03
CA ASP A 559 -23.47 -21.22 17.16
C ASP A 559 -24.83 -20.76 17.73
N MET A 560 -24.87 -20.33 19.01
CA MET A 560 -26.08 -19.86 19.69
C MET A 560 -26.00 -18.39 20.11
N LEU A 561 -24.80 -17.79 20.20
CA LEU A 561 -24.61 -16.38 20.55
C LEU A 561 -24.92 -15.49 19.33
N ASN A 562 -26.20 -15.26 19.08
CA ASN A 562 -26.70 -14.51 17.92
C ASN A 562 -26.95 -13.01 18.19
N TYR A 563 -26.74 -12.54 19.42
CA TYR A 563 -26.93 -11.14 19.77
C TYR A 563 -25.94 -10.24 19.02
N LYS A 564 -26.38 -9.02 18.73
CA LYS A 564 -25.53 -7.91 18.30
C LYS A 564 -25.00 -7.18 19.51
N PHE A 565 -23.70 -6.91 19.56
CA PHE A 565 -23.08 -6.17 20.65
C PHE A 565 -22.99 -4.69 20.33
N ALA A 566 -23.63 -3.85 21.15
CA ALA A 566 -23.53 -2.40 21.11
C ALA A 566 -22.69 -1.91 22.30
N PHE A 567 -21.53 -1.34 21.99
CA PHE A 567 -20.68 -0.68 22.96
C PHE A 567 -21.09 0.80 23.05
N LEU A 568 -21.74 1.15 24.16
CA LEU A 568 -22.27 2.49 24.44
C LEU A 568 -21.20 3.46 24.94
N GLN A 569 -20.00 2.95 25.24
CA GLN A 569 -18.89 3.64 25.89
C GLN A 569 -19.21 4.20 27.29
N HIS A 570 -18.17 4.61 28.01
CA HIS A 570 -18.24 5.20 29.35
C HIS A 570 -17.52 6.58 29.40
N GLY A 571 -17.31 7.18 28.24
CA GLY A 571 -16.57 8.43 28.05
C GLY A 571 -16.05 8.52 26.62
N ILE A 572 -15.62 9.70 26.19
CA ILE A 572 -15.11 9.91 24.83
C ILE A 572 -13.76 9.21 24.66
N THR A 573 -13.62 8.43 23.57
CA THR A 573 -12.36 7.79 23.20
C THR A 573 -11.40 8.82 22.58
N LYS A 574 -10.86 9.71 23.42
CA LYS A 574 -9.90 10.76 23.01
C LYS A 574 -8.48 10.22 22.81
N ASP A 575 -8.11 9.23 23.61
CA ASP A 575 -6.82 8.54 23.60
C ASP A 575 -6.92 7.27 22.77
N ASP A 576 -5.78 6.77 22.28
CA ASP A 576 -5.80 5.58 21.44
C ASP A 576 -5.96 4.29 22.26
N GLN A 577 -7.11 3.65 22.07
CA GLN A 577 -7.49 2.36 22.65
C GLN A 577 -7.54 1.23 21.61
N SER A 578 -6.94 1.41 20.44
CA SER A 578 -7.02 0.47 19.32
C SER A 578 -6.43 -0.90 19.67
N GLU A 579 -5.40 -0.96 20.51
CA GLU A 579 -4.84 -2.23 21.02
C GLU A 579 -5.90 -3.08 21.72
N TRP A 580 -6.69 -2.46 22.59
CA TRP A 580 -7.74 -3.12 23.34
C TRP A 580 -8.96 -3.42 22.46
N LEU A 581 -9.46 -2.42 21.73
CA LEU A 581 -10.71 -2.54 20.98
C LEU A 581 -10.57 -3.46 19.77
N ASN A 582 -9.47 -3.43 19.01
CA ASN A 582 -9.33 -4.24 17.77
C ASN A 582 -9.47 -5.75 17.99
N SER A 583 -9.27 -6.25 19.21
CA SER A 583 -9.47 -7.67 19.55
C SER A 583 -10.95 -8.07 19.73
N ARG A 584 -11.89 -7.12 19.73
CA ARG A 584 -13.30 -7.31 20.11
C ARG A 584 -14.22 -7.21 18.91
N LYS A 585 -15.20 -8.12 18.80
CA LYS A 585 -16.30 -7.98 17.83
C LYS A 585 -17.33 -7.02 18.41
N ILE A 586 -17.45 -5.85 17.80
CA ILE A 586 -18.42 -4.81 18.16
C ILE A 586 -19.28 -4.58 16.92
N ASP A 587 -20.59 -4.75 17.07
CA ASP A 587 -21.52 -4.51 15.96
C ASP A 587 -21.91 -3.03 15.88
N TYR A 588 -22.03 -2.36 17.03
CA TYR A 588 -22.27 -0.91 17.15
C TYR A 588 -21.30 -0.29 18.16
N LEU A 589 -20.48 0.65 17.74
CA LEU A 589 -19.59 1.44 18.60
C LEU A 589 -20.13 2.87 18.62
N VAL A 590 -20.73 3.27 19.74
CA VAL A 590 -21.36 4.58 19.90
C VAL A 590 -20.30 5.64 20.14
N THR A 591 -20.35 6.75 19.41
CA THR A 591 -19.47 7.91 19.59
C THR A 591 -20.30 9.17 19.83
N ALA A 592 -19.71 10.13 20.52
CA ALA A 592 -20.36 11.40 20.86
C ALA A 592 -19.79 12.61 20.14
N ALA A 593 -18.59 12.52 19.58
CA ALA A 593 -17.93 13.62 18.89
C ALA A 593 -17.55 13.27 17.45
N GLN A 594 -17.46 14.29 16.60
CA GLN A 594 -17.12 14.11 15.18
C GLN A 594 -15.67 13.66 14.98
N HIS A 595 -14.73 14.22 15.75
CA HIS A 595 -13.33 13.79 15.73
C HIS A 595 -13.16 12.33 16.22
N GLU A 596 -13.86 11.97 17.30
CA GLU A 596 -13.90 10.58 17.81
C GLU A 596 -14.41 9.61 16.75
N TYR A 597 -15.52 9.96 16.10
CA TYR A 597 -16.08 9.17 15.01
C TYR A 597 -15.08 9.00 13.87
N ALA A 598 -14.42 10.07 13.43
CA ALA A 598 -13.47 10.03 12.33
C ALA A 598 -12.23 9.18 12.65
N ASP A 599 -11.69 9.28 13.87
CA ASP A 599 -10.57 8.45 14.30
C ASP A 599 -10.95 6.95 14.29
N ILE A 600 -12.12 6.61 14.83
CA ILE A 600 -12.57 5.22 14.90
C ILE A 600 -13.03 4.67 13.56
N ALA A 601 -13.78 5.42 12.74
CA ALA A 601 -14.40 4.94 11.51
C ALA A 601 -13.59 5.16 10.24
N GLU A 602 -12.61 6.08 10.26
CA GLU A 602 -11.95 6.59 9.05
C GLU A 602 -10.44 6.42 9.10
N ASN A 603 -9.71 7.32 9.77
CA ASN A 603 -8.25 7.42 9.59
C ASN A 603 -7.41 6.86 10.75
N GLY A 604 -8.03 6.50 11.87
CA GLY A 604 -7.32 5.99 13.04
C GLY A 604 -6.96 4.51 12.99
N ARG A 605 -6.29 4.03 14.04
CA ARG A 605 -5.74 2.67 14.14
C ARG A 605 -6.79 1.56 14.40
N TYR A 606 -8.07 1.89 14.37
CA TYR A 606 -9.16 0.96 14.63
C TYR A 606 -9.58 0.18 13.38
N ARG A 607 -10.01 -1.07 13.54
CA ARG A 607 -10.55 -1.91 12.45
C ARG A 607 -12.04 -1.69 12.15
N TYR A 608 -12.70 -0.79 12.88
CA TYR A 608 -14.10 -0.46 12.72
C TYR A 608 -14.25 0.56 11.60
N THR A 609 -15.33 0.49 10.84
CA THR A 609 -15.64 1.49 9.81
C THR A 609 -16.88 2.28 10.22
N SER A 610 -17.35 3.18 9.36
CA SER A 610 -18.64 3.86 9.51
C SER A 610 -19.85 2.93 9.54
N THR A 611 -19.69 1.65 9.22
CA THR A 611 -20.75 0.65 9.34
C THR A 611 -20.93 0.18 10.78
N GLU A 612 -19.84 0.00 11.54
CA GLU A 612 -19.89 -0.39 12.96
C GLU A 612 -19.93 0.81 13.90
N THR A 613 -19.33 1.93 13.51
CA THR A 613 -19.23 3.15 14.34
C THR A 613 -20.44 4.04 14.10
N VAL A 614 -21.06 4.56 15.16
CA VAL A 614 -22.29 5.34 15.08
C VAL A 614 -22.15 6.64 15.87
N LEU A 615 -22.34 7.77 15.20
CA LEU A 615 -22.32 9.10 15.81
C LEU A 615 -23.72 9.45 16.28
N THR A 616 -23.99 9.24 17.57
CA THR A 616 -25.31 9.49 18.15
C THR A 616 -25.28 10.34 19.40
N GLY A 617 -24.12 10.76 19.89
CA GLY A 617 -24.04 11.23 21.27
C GLY A 617 -24.20 10.08 22.26
N PHE A 618 -23.92 10.38 23.53
CA PHE A 618 -24.06 9.42 24.62
C PHE A 618 -25.42 9.56 25.29
N PRO A 619 -26.16 8.45 25.55
CA PRO A 619 -27.45 8.49 26.24
C PRO A 619 -27.44 9.28 27.56
N ARG A 620 -26.34 9.25 28.33
CA ARG A 620 -26.23 10.00 29.58
C ARG A 620 -26.25 11.52 29.38
N TYR A 621 -25.86 12.01 28.21
CA TYR A 621 -25.85 13.45 27.89
C TYR A 621 -27.26 14.04 27.81
N ASP A 622 -28.30 13.22 27.65
CA ASP A 622 -29.69 13.67 27.72
C ASP A 622 -30.04 14.20 29.13
N ASN A 623 -29.32 13.76 30.17
CA ASN A 623 -29.49 14.22 31.54
C ASN A 623 -28.48 15.31 31.96
N LEU A 624 -27.44 15.58 31.15
CA LEU A 624 -26.44 16.61 31.43
C LEU A 624 -26.95 18.00 30.99
N VAL A 625 -27.89 18.54 31.75
CA VAL A 625 -28.44 19.89 31.60
C VAL A 625 -27.94 20.79 32.73
N GLN A 626 -27.76 22.08 32.47
CA GLN A 626 -27.44 23.01 33.55
C GLN A 626 -28.63 23.11 34.53
N PRO A 627 -28.40 23.00 35.85
CA PRO A 627 -29.48 23.16 36.83
C PRO A 627 -29.96 24.62 36.90
N GLU A 628 -31.21 24.83 37.31
CA GLU A 628 -31.79 26.17 37.53
C GLU A 628 -31.07 26.94 38.66
N LEU A 629 -30.53 26.22 39.64
CA LEU A 629 -29.79 26.79 40.76
C LEU A 629 -28.29 26.64 40.53
N ASN A 630 -27.55 27.76 40.57
CA ASN A 630 -26.10 27.75 40.48
C ASN A 630 -25.50 27.35 41.83
N HIS A 631 -25.14 26.08 41.97
CA HIS A 631 -24.33 25.59 43.07
C HIS A 631 -22.90 26.08 42.85
N LYS A 632 -22.44 27.05 43.66
CA LYS A 632 -21.09 27.61 43.59
C LYS A 632 -20.04 26.60 44.09
N THR A 633 -19.67 25.63 43.26
CA THR A 633 -18.73 24.55 43.61
C THR A 633 -17.55 24.49 42.64
N ILE A 634 -16.33 24.47 43.15
CA ILE A 634 -15.11 24.14 42.40
C ILE A 634 -14.91 22.63 42.51
N LEU A 635 -15.07 21.91 41.40
CA LEU A 635 -14.87 20.46 41.35
C LEU A 635 -13.43 20.15 40.94
N ILE A 636 -12.70 19.39 41.74
CA ILE A 636 -11.35 18.93 41.46
C ILE A 636 -11.39 17.42 41.27
N LEU A 637 -11.05 16.93 40.08
CA LEU A 637 -11.16 15.51 39.72
C LEU A 637 -9.95 15.05 38.90
N PRO A 638 -8.84 14.65 39.56
CA PRO A 638 -7.66 14.16 38.86
C PRO A 638 -7.82 12.71 38.37
N THR A 639 -7.10 12.38 37.30
CA THR A 639 -6.99 11.00 36.79
C THR A 639 -6.04 10.19 37.68
N TRP A 640 -6.26 8.88 37.85
CA TRP A 640 -5.27 8.05 38.55
C TRP A 640 -4.03 7.80 37.67
N ARG A 641 -2.86 7.53 38.27
CA ARG A 641 -1.65 7.12 37.53
C ARG A 641 -1.45 5.62 37.70
N LYS A 642 -1.31 4.91 36.57
CA LYS A 642 -1.10 3.45 36.60
C LYS A 642 0.23 3.08 37.24
N SER A 643 1.30 3.83 36.98
CA SER A 643 2.62 3.64 37.58
C SER A 643 2.62 3.84 39.10
N LEU A 644 1.70 4.66 39.62
CA LEU A 644 1.60 4.95 41.05
C LEU A 644 0.68 3.99 41.81
N ALA A 645 -0.15 3.21 41.11
CA ALA A 645 -1.04 2.24 41.73
C ALA A 645 -0.32 0.91 41.98
N GLY A 646 -0.38 0.37 43.20
CA GLY A 646 0.25 -0.91 43.52
C GLY A 646 -0.36 -2.12 42.81
N GLU A 647 0.26 -3.28 43.01
CA GLU A 647 -0.09 -4.52 42.31
C GLU A 647 -1.50 -5.00 42.63
N LEU A 648 -2.14 -5.68 41.68
CA LEU A 648 -3.46 -6.28 41.88
C LEU A 648 -3.38 -7.42 42.90
N VAL A 649 -4.18 -7.34 43.95
CA VAL A 649 -4.32 -8.40 44.93
C VAL A 649 -5.26 -9.47 44.35
N SER A 650 -4.68 -10.56 43.84
CA SER A 650 -5.39 -11.70 43.24
C SER A 650 -6.24 -11.32 41.99
N LYS A 651 -7.28 -12.09 41.65
CA LYS A 651 -8.19 -11.81 40.50
C LYS A 651 -9.31 -10.81 40.86
N THR A 652 -9.03 -9.84 41.73
CA THR A 652 -9.99 -8.80 42.12
C THR A 652 -9.58 -7.44 41.55
N SER A 653 -10.41 -6.41 41.75
CA SER A 653 -10.08 -5.02 41.40
C SER A 653 -9.28 -4.29 42.50
N ILE A 654 -8.96 -4.97 43.61
CA ILE A 654 -8.26 -4.39 44.76
C ILE A 654 -6.75 -4.38 44.49
N ARG A 655 -6.07 -3.30 44.86
CA ARG A 655 -4.63 -3.12 44.68
C ARG A 655 -3.93 -2.95 46.02
N ALA A 656 -2.70 -3.42 46.13
CA ALA A 656 -1.84 -3.08 47.25
C ALA A 656 -1.55 -1.57 47.23
N LYS A 657 -1.44 -0.96 48.40
CA LYS A 657 -1.02 0.43 48.53
C LYS A 657 0.46 0.54 48.14
N ASN A 658 0.79 1.49 47.27
CA ASN A 658 2.17 1.81 46.90
C ASN A 658 2.79 2.73 47.96
N GLU A 659 3.79 2.24 48.69
CA GLU A 659 4.45 3.00 49.77
C GLU A 659 5.18 4.25 49.28
N PHE A 660 5.55 4.32 48.00
CA PHE A 660 6.25 5.46 47.39
C PHE A 660 5.31 6.52 46.79
N PHE A 661 3.99 6.37 46.94
CA PHE A 661 3.02 7.29 46.37
C PHE A 661 3.23 8.75 46.85
N ASN A 662 3.50 8.94 48.13
CA ASN A 662 3.73 10.27 48.73
C ASN A 662 4.96 11.00 48.15
N GLN A 663 5.93 10.28 47.58
CA GLN A 663 7.13 10.85 46.94
C GLN A 663 6.88 11.26 45.48
N SER A 664 5.78 10.80 44.89
CA SER A 664 5.44 11.06 43.49
C SER A 664 5.15 12.54 43.24
N GLU A 665 5.50 13.01 42.05
CA GLU A 665 5.16 14.37 41.61
C GLU A 665 3.65 14.61 41.63
N PHE A 666 2.87 13.58 41.30
CA PHE A 666 1.41 13.61 41.39
C PHE A 666 0.91 13.97 42.79
N CYS A 667 1.38 13.27 43.81
CA CYS A 667 0.97 13.53 45.18
C CYS A 667 1.40 14.92 45.64
N LYS A 668 2.64 15.33 45.31
CA LYS A 668 3.17 16.65 45.67
C LYS A 668 2.37 17.80 45.07
N GLN A 669 2.13 17.78 43.77
CA GLN A 669 1.43 18.87 43.07
C GLN A 669 -0.02 19.02 43.52
N TRP A 670 -0.77 17.92 43.64
CA TRP A 670 -2.15 17.99 44.12
C TRP A 670 -2.25 18.34 45.59
N SER A 671 -1.39 17.78 46.45
CA SER A 671 -1.34 18.14 47.87
C SER A 671 -1.02 19.63 48.05
N GLN A 672 -0.04 20.15 47.31
CA GLN A 672 0.36 21.55 47.36
C GLN A 672 -0.77 22.48 46.89
N PHE A 673 -1.46 22.15 45.80
CA PHE A 673 -2.60 22.96 45.33
C PHE A 673 -3.77 22.94 46.32
N LEU A 674 -4.17 21.77 46.81
CA LEU A 674 -5.29 21.62 47.75
C LEU A 674 -5.02 22.34 49.07
N ASN A 675 -3.77 22.35 49.55
CA ASN A 675 -3.36 23.05 50.77
C ASN A 675 -2.93 24.52 50.53
N SER A 676 -3.03 25.04 49.31
CA SER A 676 -2.60 26.41 49.02
C SER A 676 -3.51 27.44 49.69
N LYS A 677 -2.92 28.51 50.23
CA LYS A 677 -3.70 29.60 50.84
C LYS A 677 -4.47 30.38 49.78
N GLU A 678 -3.94 30.41 48.56
CA GLU A 678 -4.52 31.01 47.39
C GLU A 678 -5.87 30.36 47.05
N LEU A 679 -5.96 29.02 46.99
CA LEU A 679 -7.23 28.31 46.74
C LEU A 679 -8.29 28.62 47.81
N GLU A 680 -7.90 28.59 49.09
CA GLU A 680 -8.78 28.93 50.21
C GLU A 680 -9.26 30.40 50.14
N ASN A 681 -8.36 31.33 49.84
CA ASN A 681 -8.71 32.74 49.73
C ASN A 681 -9.65 32.99 48.54
N LEU A 682 -9.40 32.37 47.39
CA LEU A 682 -10.26 32.48 46.20
C LEU A 682 -11.65 31.89 46.45
N SER A 683 -11.72 30.72 47.10
CA SER A 683 -12.98 30.06 47.42
C SER A 683 -13.83 30.91 48.38
N ILE A 684 -13.22 31.47 49.44
CA ILE A 684 -13.89 32.37 50.39
C ILE A 684 -14.30 33.69 49.73
N LYS A 685 -13.38 34.36 49.00
CA LYS A 685 -13.61 35.67 48.34
C LYS A 685 -14.82 35.63 47.41
N HIS A 686 -14.99 34.55 46.65
CA HIS A 686 -16.07 34.42 45.65
C HIS A 686 -17.28 33.60 46.12
N GLY A 687 -17.19 33.00 47.32
CA GLY A 687 -18.25 32.20 47.95
C GLY A 687 -18.47 30.85 47.28
N TYR A 688 -17.40 30.16 46.91
CA TYR A 688 -17.42 28.82 46.31
C TYR A 688 -16.96 27.76 47.32
N SER A 689 -17.62 26.60 47.36
CA SER A 689 -17.10 25.42 48.04
C SER A 689 -16.11 24.67 47.15
N VAL A 690 -15.18 23.92 47.74
CA VAL A 690 -14.22 23.09 47.01
C VAL A 690 -14.55 21.62 47.24
N LEU A 691 -14.78 20.87 46.17
CA LEU A 691 -15.05 19.44 46.20
C LEU A 691 -13.94 18.68 45.47
N PHE A 692 -13.14 17.94 46.23
CA PHE A 692 -12.16 16.99 45.69
C PHE A 692 -12.79 15.61 45.51
N TYR A 693 -12.86 15.15 44.28
CA TYR A 693 -13.40 13.83 43.94
C TYR A 693 -12.25 12.92 43.47
N PRO A 694 -11.65 12.10 44.36
CA PRO A 694 -10.55 11.20 43.98
C PRO A 694 -11.04 10.16 42.97
N HIS A 695 -10.15 9.45 42.29
CA HIS A 695 -10.50 8.23 41.53
C HIS A 695 -10.65 7.03 42.50
N PRO A 696 -11.40 5.93 42.22
CA PRO A 696 -11.52 4.82 43.18
C PRO A 696 -10.18 4.20 43.57
N ASN A 697 -9.25 4.17 42.61
CA ASN A 697 -7.88 3.68 42.83
C ASN A 697 -7.01 4.64 43.65
N LEU A 698 -7.50 5.84 43.99
CA LEU A 698 -6.81 6.83 44.83
C LEU A 698 -7.35 6.89 46.26
N VAL A 699 -8.44 6.18 46.57
CA VAL A 699 -9.11 6.24 47.89
C VAL A 699 -8.17 5.82 49.02
N ASP A 700 -7.34 4.79 48.81
CA ASP A 700 -6.37 4.32 49.82
C ASP A 700 -5.18 5.28 50.05
N TYR A 701 -5.08 6.35 49.24
CA TYR A 701 -3.99 7.33 49.27
C TYR A 701 -4.44 8.71 49.75
N LEU A 702 -5.70 8.88 50.20
CA LEU A 702 -6.22 10.18 50.64
C LEU A 702 -5.42 10.76 51.81
N ASP A 703 -4.99 9.90 52.74
CA ASP A 703 -4.15 10.29 53.87
C ASP A 703 -2.79 10.84 53.40
N ASP A 704 -2.23 10.31 52.30
CA ASP A 704 -0.94 10.75 51.76
C ASP A 704 -1.05 12.11 51.06
N ILE A 705 -2.23 12.45 50.52
CA ILE A 705 -2.51 13.75 49.88
C ILE A 705 -2.67 14.86 50.92
N ASN A 706 -2.99 14.51 52.18
CA ASN A 706 -3.18 15.45 53.29
C ASN A 706 -4.22 16.54 52.94
N ILE A 707 -5.47 16.14 52.74
CA ILE A 707 -6.55 17.03 52.29
C ILE A 707 -6.98 17.97 53.44
N PRO A 708 -7.04 19.29 53.25
CA PRO A 708 -7.39 20.24 54.31
C PRO A 708 -8.91 20.33 54.56
N GLU A 709 -9.30 20.82 55.74
CA GLU A 709 -10.70 20.88 56.17
C GLU A 709 -11.64 21.72 55.28
N HIS A 710 -11.11 22.72 54.58
CA HIS A 710 -11.90 23.56 53.67
C HIS A 710 -12.25 22.88 52.33
N VAL A 711 -11.73 21.67 52.09
CA VAL A 711 -11.97 20.84 50.90
C VAL A 711 -12.83 19.65 51.27
N GLU A 712 -14.02 19.56 50.68
CA GLU A 712 -14.90 18.39 50.83
C GLU A 712 -14.39 17.22 49.98
N VAL A 713 -14.46 15.99 50.50
CA VAL A 713 -14.05 14.79 49.75
C VAL A 713 -15.26 14.00 49.28
N GLY A 714 -15.38 13.84 47.96
CA GLY A 714 -16.43 13.05 47.33
C GLY A 714 -16.26 11.54 47.54
N ILE A 715 -17.37 10.83 47.80
CA ILE A 715 -17.37 9.37 48.02
C ILE A 715 -18.09 8.65 46.88
N PHE A 716 -17.39 7.69 46.26
CA PHE A 716 -17.92 6.90 45.14
C PHE A 716 -19.21 6.16 45.48
N GLY A 717 -20.26 6.46 44.73
CA GLY A 717 -21.55 5.75 44.76
C GLY A 717 -22.44 6.11 45.94
N VAL A 718 -22.08 7.15 46.69
CA VAL A 718 -23.04 7.86 47.53
C VAL A 718 -23.91 8.76 46.65
N GLU A 719 -23.31 9.50 45.73
CA GLU A 719 -23.99 10.37 44.77
C GLU A 719 -23.63 9.99 43.32
N SER A 720 -24.56 10.27 42.39
CA SER A 720 -24.36 10.10 40.93
C SER A 720 -23.32 11.10 40.42
N PHE A 721 -22.46 10.65 39.49
CA PHE A 721 -21.47 11.53 38.87
C PHE A 721 -22.11 12.69 38.13
N GLN A 722 -23.25 12.45 37.50
CA GLN A 722 -23.95 13.46 36.73
C GLN A 722 -24.51 14.56 37.63
N GLU A 723 -24.97 14.22 38.84
CA GLU A 723 -25.40 15.21 39.83
C GLU A 723 -24.22 16.03 40.39
N VAL A 724 -23.06 15.39 40.61
CA VAL A 724 -21.82 16.10 40.96
C VAL A 724 -21.44 17.10 39.85
N PHE A 725 -21.48 16.68 38.59
CA PHE A 725 -21.17 17.58 37.47
C PHE A 725 -22.19 18.72 37.34
N LYS A 726 -23.47 18.48 37.61
CA LYS A 726 -24.51 19.53 37.64
C LYS A 726 -24.24 20.55 38.75
N LYS A 727 -23.79 20.13 39.93
CA LYS A 727 -23.45 21.03 41.05
C LYS A 727 -22.13 21.79 40.87
N ALA A 728 -21.22 21.33 40.01
CA ALA A 728 -19.97 22.03 39.75
C ALA A 728 -20.22 23.32 38.95
N SER A 729 -19.57 24.43 39.31
CA SER A 729 -19.50 25.63 38.45
C SER A 729 -18.27 25.60 37.53
N ILE A 730 -17.18 25.00 37.99
CA ILE A 730 -15.93 24.85 37.26
C ILE A 730 -15.31 23.48 37.57
N LEU A 731 -14.66 22.87 36.58
CA LEU A 731 -13.88 21.64 36.74
C LEU A 731 -12.38 21.93 36.64
N ILE A 732 -11.61 21.47 37.62
CA ILE A 732 -10.16 21.35 37.54
C ILE A 732 -9.84 19.85 37.40
N THR A 733 -9.20 19.49 36.30
CA THR A 733 -8.84 18.10 35.99
C THR A 733 -7.55 18.07 35.20
N ASP A 734 -7.14 16.91 34.68
CA ASP A 734 -5.89 16.71 33.97
C ASP A 734 -6.12 16.02 32.60
N PHE A 735 -6.15 14.69 32.57
CA PHE A 735 -6.27 13.85 31.39
C PHE A 735 -7.60 13.12 31.30
N SER A 736 -8.57 13.48 32.13
CA SER A 736 -9.82 12.74 32.30
C SER A 736 -10.83 12.99 31.18
N SER A 737 -11.55 11.93 30.77
CA SER A 737 -12.67 12.06 29.82
C SER A 737 -13.91 12.73 30.45
N VAL A 738 -13.94 12.94 31.77
CA VAL A 738 -15.05 13.66 32.44
C VAL A 738 -15.12 15.13 32.03
N ALA A 739 -14.02 15.70 31.55
CA ALA A 739 -13.98 17.04 31.00
C ALA A 739 -14.99 17.21 29.85
N PHE A 740 -15.25 16.16 29.08
CA PHE A 740 -16.20 16.20 27.98
C PHE A 740 -17.66 16.23 28.48
N ASP A 741 -17.98 15.54 29.58
CA ASP A 741 -19.29 15.60 30.23
C ASP A 741 -19.58 17.02 30.76
N VAL A 742 -18.58 17.64 31.42
CA VAL A 742 -18.71 19.01 31.95
C VAL A 742 -18.75 20.05 30.83
N ALA A 743 -17.94 19.86 29.78
CA ALA A 743 -17.94 20.72 28.60
C ALA A 743 -19.27 20.67 27.85
N TYR A 744 -19.93 19.50 27.79
CA TYR A 744 -21.25 19.36 27.18
C TYR A 744 -22.31 20.25 27.86
N MET A 745 -22.16 20.52 29.16
CA MET A 745 -22.99 21.47 29.91
C MET A 745 -22.53 22.93 29.77
N SER A 746 -21.54 23.24 28.93
CA SER A 746 -20.98 24.58 28.76
C SER A 746 -20.47 25.21 30.06
N LYS A 747 -19.67 24.45 30.82
CA LYS A 747 -19.02 24.92 32.06
C LYS A 747 -17.50 25.03 31.90
N PRO A 748 -16.82 26.00 32.55
CA PRO A 748 -15.38 26.17 32.44
C PRO A 748 -14.61 24.95 32.97
N ILE A 749 -13.46 24.71 32.34
CA ILE A 749 -12.55 23.62 32.68
C ILE A 749 -11.14 24.21 32.75
N ILE A 750 -10.31 23.75 33.69
CA ILE A 750 -8.87 24.01 33.71
C ILE A 750 -8.15 22.66 33.72
N TYR A 751 -7.19 22.48 32.80
CA TYR A 751 -6.38 21.27 32.70
C TYR A 751 -5.03 21.47 33.40
N PHE A 752 -4.83 20.87 34.57
CA PHE A 752 -3.57 20.88 35.30
C PHE A 752 -2.71 19.67 34.91
N GLN A 753 -1.82 19.85 33.94
CA GLN A 753 -1.05 18.79 33.28
C GLN A 753 0.47 18.94 33.50
N PHE A 754 0.90 18.99 34.75
CA PHE A 754 2.33 19.09 35.12
C PHE A 754 3.15 17.87 34.67
N ASP A 755 2.53 16.70 34.49
CA ASP A 755 3.18 15.42 34.15
C ASP A 755 2.93 14.94 32.69
N ILE A 756 2.58 15.86 31.76
CA ILE A 756 2.27 15.54 30.35
C ILE A 756 3.32 14.67 29.65
N ASP A 757 4.61 14.93 29.90
CA ASP A 757 5.74 14.25 29.25
C ASP A 757 5.85 12.77 29.66
N THR A 758 5.41 12.42 30.87
CA THR A 758 5.53 11.07 31.40
C THR A 758 4.20 10.31 31.36
N PHE A 759 3.06 11.00 31.46
CA PHE A 759 1.73 10.40 31.60
C PHE A 759 1.43 9.33 30.53
N PHE A 760 1.58 9.65 29.24
CA PHE A 760 1.23 8.71 28.16
C PHE A 760 2.17 7.50 28.07
N SER A 761 3.42 7.64 28.51
CA SER A 761 4.40 6.55 28.53
C SER A 761 4.11 5.53 29.63
N GLU A 762 3.54 5.96 30.76
CA GLU A 762 3.35 5.15 31.96
C GLU A 762 1.89 4.69 32.21
N HIS A 763 0.90 5.31 31.55
CA HIS A 763 -0.52 5.02 31.77
C HIS A 763 -1.03 3.80 30.96
N SER A 764 -2.34 3.49 30.98
CA SER A 764 -2.94 2.38 30.22
C SER A 764 -3.23 2.65 28.74
N TYR A 765 -3.33 3.92 28.31
CA TYR A 765 -3.66 4.31 26.93
C TYR A 765 -2.52 5.11 26.27
N SER A 766 -2.46 5.17 24.93
CA SER A 766 -1.43 5.93 24.20
C SER A 766 -2.02 7.24 23.68
N LYS A 767 -1.18 8.20 23.28
CA LYS A 767 -1.66 9.47 22.72
C LYS A 767 -2.56 9.23 21.50
N GLY A 768 -3.78 9.78 21.55
CA GLY A 768 -4.80 9.67 20.51
C GLY A 768 -4.81 10.88 19.56
N TYR A 769 -5.99 11.21 19.04
CA TYR A 769 -6.17 12.37 18.16
C TYR A 769 -6.34 13.70 18.92
N TYR A 770 -6.62 13.64 20.23
CA TYR A 770 -7.03 14.81 21.00
C TYR A 770 -5.84 15.60 21.53
N GLU A 771 -5.55 16.74 20.91
CA GLU A 771 -4.53 17.68 21.35
C GLU A 771 -5.16 18.77 22.24
N TYR A 772 -4.80 18.80 23.52
CA TYR A 772 -5.40 19.72 24.50
C TYR A 772 -5.22 21.21 24.16
N PRO A 773 -4.05 21.70 23.68
CA PRO A 773 -3.91 23.11 23.33
C PRO A 773 -4.86 23.55 22.20
N GLU A 774 -5.17 22.65 21.27
CA GLU A 774 -5.97 22.92 20.06
C GLU A 774 -7.47 22.63 20.25
N LEU A 775 -7.80 21.49 20.86
CA LEU A 775 -9.17 20.97 21.00
C LEU A 775 -9.71 21.05 22.44
N GLY A 776 -8.87 21.40 23.41
CA GLY A 776 -9.22 21.55 24.82
C GLY A 776 -10.29 22.61 25.05
N PHE A 777 -11.23 22.31 25.95
CA PHE A 777 -12.32 23.20 26.36
C PHE A 777 -11.94 24.20 27.48
N GLY A 778 -10.64 24.38 27.72
CA GLY A 778 -10.11 25.18 28.82
C GLY A 778 -8.59 25.37 28.72
N PRO A 779 -8.01 26.29 29.51
CA PRO A 779 -6.56 26.48 29.56
C PRO A 779 -5.85 25.21 30.04
N VAL A 780 -4.67 24.96 29.48
CA VAL A 780 -3.73 23.93 29.92
C VAL A 780 -2.62 24.61 30.68
N VAL A 781 -2.44 24.23 31.95
CA VAL A 781 -1.46 24.81 32.87
C VAL A 781 -0.56 23.70 33.42
N HIS A 782 0.70 24.03 33.66
CA HIS A 782 1.73 23.07 34.06
C HIS A 782 2.29 23.32 35.47
N ASP A 783 1.89 24.42 36.11
CA ASP A 783 2.33 24.86 37.43
C ASP A 783 1.16 25.47 38.22
N ILE A 784 1.33 25.56 39.54
CA ILE A 784 0.29 26.01 40.48
C ILE A 784 -0.01 27.50 40.35
N ASP A 785 0.97 28.34 40.01
CA ASP A 785 0.75 29.79 39.88
C ASP A 785 -0.15 30.08 38.68
N SER A 786 0.13 29.43 37.55
CA SER A 786 -0.72 29.47 36.35
C SER A 786 -2.12 28.92 36.64
N LEU A 787 -2.24 27.82 37.42
CA LEU A 787 -3.52 27.26 37.83
C LEU A 787 -4.35 28.23 38.68
N ASN A 788 -3.74 28.84 39.70
CA ASN A 788 -4.40 29.82 40.55
C ASN A 788 -4.86 31.05 39.76
N LYS A 789 -4.04 31.52 38.81
CA LYS A 789 -4.39 32.64 37.93
C LYS A 789 -5.60 32.35 37.04
N GLU A 790 -5.62 31.19 36.37
CA GLU A 790 -6.76 30.80 35.53
C GLU A 790 -8.03 30.52 36.36
N LEU A 791 -7.87 30.03 37.59
CA LEU A 791 -8.97 29.87 38.53
C LEU A 791 -9.54 31.24 38.94
N GLU A 792 -8.70 32.19 39.35
CA GLU A 792 -9.13 33.56 39.69
C GLU A 792 -9.89 34.21 38.53
N ASN A 793 -9.32 34.18 37.32
CA ASN A 793 -9.97 34.70 36.11
C ASN A 793 -11.36 34.09 35.88
N SER A 794 -11.49 32.77 36.10
CA SER A 794 -12.75 32.05 35.92
C SER A 794 -13.77 32.42 37.00
N LEU A 795 -13.35 32.57 38.26
CA LEU A 795 -14.23 32.97 39.36
C LEU A 795 -14.68 34.43 39.26
N GLU A 796 -13.80 35.34 38.84
CA GLU A 796 -14.13 36.74 38.57
C GLU A 796 -15.16 36.89 37.45
N ASN A 797 -15.08 36.04 36.43
CA ASN A 797 -16.04 35.97 35.33
C ASN A 797 -17.29 35.11 35.66
N ASN A 798 -17.59 34.86 36.95
CA ASN A 798 -18.72 34.04 37.41
C ASN A 798 -18.80 32.64 36.78
N CYS A 799 -17.65 32.04 36.44
CA CYS A 799 -17.54 30.76 35.76
C CYS A 799 -18.30 30.71 34.42
N ILE A 800 -18.34 31.82 33.68
CA ILE A 800 -18.83 31.82 32.30
C ILE A 800 -17.69 31.36 31.37
N VAL A 801 -17.99 30.41 30.49
CA VAL A 801 -17.03 29.88 29.51
C VAL A 801 -16.60 30.98 28.54
N GLN A 802 -15.29 31.14 28.36
CA GLN A 802 -14.72 32.08 27.38
C GLN A 802 -15.14 31.72 25.95
N ASP A 803 -15.37 32.72 25.09
CA ASP A 803 -15.91 32.53 23.73
C ASP A 803 -15.11 31.53 22.89
N LYS A 804 -13.77 31.58 22.98
CA LYS A 804 -12.87 30.62 22.32
C LYS A 804 -13.18 29.17 22.69
N TYR A 805 -13.42 28.88 23.97
CA TYR A 805 -13.72 27.51 24.42
C TYR A 805 -15.17 27.13 24.12
N LYS A 806 -16.10 28.09 24.16
CA LYS A 806 -17.49 27.87 23.75
C LYS A 806 -17.60 27.46 22.27
N GLU A 807 -16.82 28.10 21.39
CA GLU A 807 -16.71 27.71 19.98
C GLU A 807 -16.16 26.28 19.83
N ARG A 808 -15.10 25.93 20.58
CA ARG A 808 -14.57 24.55 20.60
C ARG A 808 -15.61 23.53 21.06
N ILE A 809 -16.40 23.83 22.10
CA ILE A 809 -17.48 22.96 22.57
C ILE A 809 -18.53 22.75 21.48
N ASN A 810 -19.01 23.84 20.88
CA ASN A 810 -20.05 23.80 19.84
C ASN A 810 -19.61 23.07 18.56
N THR A 811 -18.34 23.15 18.21
CA THR A 811 -17.78 22.47 17.03
C THR A 811 -17.43 21.01 17.31
N PHE A 812 -17.03 20.68 18.54
CA PHE A 812 -16.67 19.33 18.94
C PHE A 812 -17.87 18.40 19.06
N PHE A 813 -18.97 18.87 19.68
CA PHE A 813 -20.22 18.12 19.84
C PHE A 813 -21.20 18.45 18.71
N PRO A 814 -21.52 17.49 17.81
CA PRO A 814 -22.44 17.74 16.70
C PRO A 814 -23.91 17.88 17.14
N PHE A 815 -24.23 17.50 18.37
CA PHE A 815 -25.60 17.50 18.90
C PHE A 815 -25.62 18.10 20.30
N SER A 816 -26.56 19.00 20.55
CA SER A 816 -26.85 19.61 21.86
C SER A 816 -28.36 19.61 22.17
N ASP A 817 -29.13 18.82 21.44
CA ASP A 817 -30.61 18.74 21.45
C ASP A 817 -31.17 17.80 22.53
N HIS A 818 -30.29 17.23 23.38
CA HIS A 818 -30.62 16.23 24.40
C HIS A 818 -31.49 15.05 23.90
N SER A 819 -31.33 14.69 22.63
CA SER A 819 -32.08 13.61 21.97
C SER A 819 -31.17 12.43 21.57
N ASN A 820 -30.10 12.19 22.35
CA ASN A 820 -29.08 11.20 22.06
C ASN A 820 -29.62 9.76 22.16
N SER A 821 -30.43 9.47 23.18
CA SER A 821 -31.09 8.17 23.35
C SER A 821 -32.05 7.87 22.21
N GLU A 822 -32.84 8.85 21.75
CA GLU A 822 -33.73 8.69 20.61
C GLU A 822 -32.95 8.39 19.32
N ARG A 823 -31.86 9.14 19.09
CA ARG A 823 -31.00 8.96 17.91
C ARG A 823 -30.36 7.58 17.91
N LEU A 824 -29.85 7.12 19.06
CA LEU A 824 -29.34 5.76 19.22
C LEU A 824 -30.43 4.71 18.98
N PHE A 825 -31.62 4.88 19.54
CA PHE A 825 -32.73 3.95 19.32
C PHE A 825 -33.08 3.80 17.84
N LYS A 826 -33.17 4.91 17.10
CA LYS A 826 -33.39 4.91 15.65
C LYS A 826 -32.30 4.14 14.90
N VAL A 827 -31.03 4.30 15.29
CA VAL A 827 -29.89 3.59 14.68
C VAL A 827 -29.93 2.08 14.96
N LEU A 828 -30.34 1.67 16.16
CA LEU A 828 -30.39 0.26 16.55
C LEU A 828 -31.61 -0.50 15.99
N THR A 829 -32.69 0.21 15.68
CA THR A 829 -33.95 -0.40 15.18
C THR A 829 -34.09 -0.35 13.66
N LYS A 830 -33.49 0.64 12.98
CA LYS A 830 -33.59 0.79 11.52
C LYS A 830 -32.74 -0.25 10.78
N THR A 831 -33.29 -0.81 9.70
CA THR A 831 -32.51 -1.63 8.75
C THR A 831 -31.38 -0.78 8.18
N ARG A 832 -30.12 -1.20 8.39
CA ARG A 832 -28.95 -0.40 8.00
C ARG A 832 -28.93 -0.13 6.49
N SER A 833 -28.60 1.10 6.16
CA SER A 833 -28.43 1.54 4.77
C SER A 833 -27.36 0.72 4.05
N VAL A 834 -27.60 0.44 2.78
CA VAL A 834 -26.60 -0.07 1.81
C VAL A 834 -25.95 1.06 1.01
N LYS A 835 -26.29 2.33 1.31
CA LYS A 835 -25.67 3.49 0.67
C LYS A 835 -24.29 3.78 1.27
N PRO A 836 -23.30 4.17 0.45
CA PRO A 836 -21.98 4.61 0.92
C PRO A 836 -22.04 5.77 1.92
N CYS A 837 -21.14 5.78 2.90
CA CYS A 837 -20.95 6.94 3.79
C CYS A 837 -20.22 8.09 3.07
N LEU A 838 -20.33 9.31 3.61
CA LEU A 838 -19.72 10.52 3.04
C LEU A 838 -18.20 10.35 2.82
N HIS A 839 -17.46 9.85 3.81
CA HIS A 839 -16.03 9.58 3.67
C HIS A 839 -15.71 8.67 2.48
N THR A 840 -16.50 7.62 2.26
CA THR A 840 -16.31 6.71 1.13
C THR A 840 -16.61 7.42 -0.19
N ILE A 841 -17.70 8.20 -0.25
CA ILE A 841 -18.07 8.98 -1.44
C ILE A 841 -16.94 9.94 -1.81
N LEU A 842 -16.45 10.74 -0.86
CA LEU A 842 -15.36 11.71 -1.09
C LEU A 842 -14.08 11.01 -1.55
N THR A 843 -13.74 9.87 -0.94
CA THR A 843 -12.53 9.09 -1.30
C THR A 843 -12.61 8.52 -2.72
N TYR A 844 -13.78 8.03 -3.15
CA TYR A 844 -13.95 7.56 -4.53
C TYR A 844 -14.02 8.71 -5.54
N ILE A 845 -14.65 9.84 -5.20
CA ILE A 845 -14.63 11.04 -6.05
C ILE A 845 -13.18 11.47 -6.28
N GLN A 846 -12.38 11.56 -5.22
CA GLN A 846 -10.96 11.90 -5.32
C GLN A 846 -10.19 10.90 -6.18
N TYR A 847 -10.38 9.60 -5.96
CA TYR A 847 -9.75 8.55 -6.76
C TYR A 847 -10.07 8.68 -8.27
N TYR A 848 -11.35 8.85 -8.62
CA TYR A 848 -11.76 8.97 -10.02
C TYR A 848 -11.35 10.31 -10.63
N ASN A 849 -11.29 11.38 -9.83
CA ASN A 849 -10.77 12.68 -10.24
C ASN A 849 -9.28 12.57 -10.61
N ASN A 850 -8.48 11.91 -9.77
CA ASN A 850 -7.05 11.68 -10.01
C ASN A 850 -6.79 10.80 -11.24
N LYS A 851 -7.74 9.93 -11.62
CA LYS A 851 -7.69 9.12 -12.86
C LYS A 851 -8.32 9.81 -14.08
N SER A 852 -8.69 11.09 -13.96
CA SER A 852 -9.36 11.89 -15.01
C SER A 852 -10.65 11.24 -15.55
N GLN A 853 -11.38 10.49 -14.72
CA GLN A 853 -12.64 9.84 -15.09
C GLN A 853 -13.83 10.77 -14.82
N LEU A 854 -13.85 11.92 -15.48
CA LEU A 854 -14.77 13.04 -15.18
C LEU A 854 -16.25 12.71 -15.31
N ALA A 855 -16.63 11.79 -16.21
CA ALA A 855 -18.00 11.32 -16.33
C ALA A 855 -18.48 10.59 -15.06
N ILE A 856 -17.61 9.77 -14.46
CA ILE A 856 -17.90 9.06 -13.20
C ILE A 856 -17.93 10.05 -12.04
N VAL A 857 -16.97 10.98 -11.97
CA VAL A 857 -16.95 12.06 -10.96
C VAL A 857 -18.25 12.87 -10.99
N GLY A 858 -18.65 13.34 -12.19
CA GLY A 858 -19.90 14.09 -12.35
C GLY A 858 -21.13 13.29 -11.98
N LYS A 859 -21.18 11.99 -12.31
CA LYS A 859 -22.26 11.09 -11.89
C LYS A 859 -22.31 10.96 -10.36
N MET A 860 -21.17 10.71 -9.71
CA MET A 860 -21.10 10.57 -8.25
C MET A 860 -21.49 11.86 -7.52
N LEU A 861 -21.04 13.01 -8.00
CA LEU A 861 -21.42 14.32 -7.44
C LEU A 861 -22.92 14.57 -7.56
N ARG A 862 -23.55 14.23 -8.70
CA ARG A 862 -25.01 14.36 -8.87
C ARG A 862 -25.78 13.42 -7.95
N GLU A 863 -25.43 12.14 -7.94
CA GLU A 863 -26.13 11.12 -7.15
C GLU A 863 -26.01 11.35 -5.64
N ASN A 864 -24.91 11.96 -5.20
CA ASN A 864 -24.61 12.18 -3.78
C ASN A 864 -24.67 13.65 -3.36
N LYS A 865 -25.18 14.55 -4.21
CA LYS A 865 -25.26 16.00 -3.95
C LYS A 865 -25.87 16.29 -2.59
N ASN A 866 -27.04 15.70 -2.29
CA ASN A 866 -27.75 15.94 -1.03
C ASN A 866 -26.95 15.51 0.21
N VAL A 867 -26.21 14.40 0.12
CA VAL A 867 -25.36 13.92 1.23
C VAL A 867 -24.19 14.88 1.46
N ILE A 868 -23.62 15.42 0.39
CA ILE A 868 -22.55 16.43 0.46
C ILE A 868 -23.07 17.75 1.03
N LEU A 869 -24.25 18.20 0.61
CA LEU A 869 -24.89 19.43 1.11
C LEU A 869 -25.30 19.34 2.60
N GLN A 870 -25.58 18.14 3.10
CA GLN A 870 -25.93 17.88 4.50
C GLN A 870 -24.69 17.58 5.37
N SER A 871 -23.47 17.76 4.85
CA SER A 871 -22.24 17.50 5.59
C SER A 871 -22.03 18.53 6.71
N THR A 872 -21.47 18.06 7.83
CA THR A 872 -21.06 18.90 8.96
C THR A 872 -19.84 19.74 8.60
N ASN A 873 -19.65 20.88 9.27
CA ASN A 873 -18.49 21.77 9.09
C ASN A 873 -17.14 21.04 9.13
N PHE A 874 -17.04 19.97 9.93
CA PHE A 874 -15.86 19.09 9.97
C PHE A 874 -15.38 18.57 8.61
N TYR A 875 -16.27 18.35 7.63
CA TYR A 875 -15.88 17.89 6.29
C TYR A 875 -15.74 19.02 5.28
N HIS A 876 -16.10 20.25 5.64
CA HIS A 876 -16.19 21.35 4.69
C HIS A 876 -14.85 21.64 4.05
N ASP A 877 -13.74 21.67 4.79
CA ASP A 877 -12.40 21.93 4.22
C ASP A 877 -11.96 20.82 3.26
N ARG A 878 -12.24 19.55 3.60
CA ARG A 878 -12.00 18.42 2.70
C ARG A 878 -12.84 18.53 1.44
N ILE A 879 -14.11 18.93 1.56
CA ILE A 879 -15.02 19.13 0.42
C ILE A 879 -14.56 20.33 -0.42
N LYS A 880 -14.19 21.46 0.18
CA LYS A 880 -13.66 22.66 -0.48
C LYS A 880 -12.43 22.32 -1.31
N ARG A 881 -11.45 21.62 -0.72
CA ARG A 881 -10.25 21.14 -1.42
C ARG A 881 -10.61 20.22 -2.57
N LEU A 882 -11.43 19.20 -2.33
CA LEU A 882 -11.84 18.25 -3.37
C LEU A 882 -12.61 18.92 -4.53
N LEU A 883 -13.56 19.81 -4.23
CA LEU A 883 -14.31 20.55 -5.26
C LEU A 883 -13.39 21.48 -6.04
N SER A 884 -12.40 22.09 -5.39
CA SER A 884 -11.38 22.91 -6.06
C SER A 884 -10.52 22.07 -7.00
N GLU A 885 -10.09 20.88 -6.57
CA GLU A 885 -9.39 19.92 -7.42
C GLU A 885 -10.25 19.48 -8.61
N VAL A 886 -11.52 19.14 -8.39
CA VAL A 886 -12.44 18.73 -9.47
C VAL A 886 -12.68 19.89 -10.45
N SER A 887 -12.88 21.11 -9.95
CA SER A 887 -13.07 22.31 -10.78
C SER A 887 -11.86 22.54 -11.68
N LEU A 888 -10.66 22.41 -11.12
CA LEU A 888 -9.40 22.56 -11.82
C LEU A 888 -9.20 21.50 -12.91
N ILE A 889 -9.43 20.21 -12.61
CA ILE A 889 -9.33 19.15 -13.62
C ILE A 889 -10.42 19.30 -14.69
N SER A 890 -11.63 19.72 -14.29
CA SER A 890 -12.73 20.05 -15.20
C SER A 890 -12.36 21.18 -16.15
N PHE A 891 -11.72 22.25 -15.65
CA PHE A 891 -11.20 23.35 -16.44
C PHE A 891 -10.11 22.90 -17.43
N ILE A 892 -9.17 22.06 -16.98
CA ILE A 892 -8.11 21.49 -17.83
C ILE A 892 -8.70 20.70 -19.01
N HIS A 893 -9.81 19.99 -18.79
CA HIS A 893 -10.51 19.17 -19.78
C HIS A 893 -11.70 19.87 -20.46
N GLU A 894 -11.92 21.17 -20.20
CA GLU A 894 -13.00 21.98 -20.78
C GLU A 894 -14.42 21.44 -20.52
N ASN A 895 -14.64 20.77 -19.38
CA ASN A 895 -15.93 20.20 -19.01
C ASN A 895 -16.84 21.22 -18.29
N LYS A 896 -17.50 22.08 -19.07
CA LYS A 896 -18.37 23.15 -18.53
C LYS A 896 -19.51 22.65 -17.64
N GLU A 897 -20.09 21.49 -17.96
CA GLU A 897 -21.17 20.89 -17.17
C GLU A 897 -20.73 20.52 -15.75
N LEU A 898 -19.55 19.88 -15.64
CA LEU A 898 -19.00 19.49 -14.35
C LEU A 898 -18.56 20.71 -13.54
N THR A 899 -17.98 21.73 -14.18
CA THR A 899 -17.66 23.01 -13.52
C THR A 899 -18.93 23.68 -12.97
N SER A 900 -20.02 23.72 -13.76
CA SER A 900 -21.31 24.26 -13.30
C SER A 900 -21.87 23.48 -12.11
N LEU A 901 -21.81 22.14 -12.14
CA LEU A 901 -22.22 21.28 -11.02
C LEU A 901 -21.41 21.56 -9.75
N VAL A 902 -20.08 21.66 -9.87
CA VAL A 902 -19.18 21.95 -8.74
C VAL A 902 -19.51 23.32 -8.16
N ASN A 903 -19.66 24.35 -9.00
CA ASN A 903 -20.03 25.69 -8.56
C ASN A 903 -21.39 25.68 -7.85
N SER A 904 -22.39 24.97 -8.38
CA SER A 904 -23.69 24.82 -7.73
C SER A 904 -23.57 24.21 -6.32
N ILE A 905 -22.73 23.18 -6.15
CA ILE A 905 -22.49 22.58 -4.83
C ILE A 905 -21.76 23.56 -3.91
N ARG A 906 -20.73 24.25 -4.41
CA ARG A 906 -19.94 25.23 -3.66
C ARG A 906 -20.81 26.37 -3.15
N THR A 907 -21.61 27.00 -4.02
CA THR A 907 -22.50 28.11 -3.66
C THR A 907 -23.56 27.69 -2.65
N SER A 908 -24.05 26.44 -2.72
CA SER A 908 -25.03 25.93 -1.74
C SER A 908 -24.42 25.66 -0.36
N LEU A 909 -23.16 25.21 -0.30
CA LEU A 909 -22.48 24.93 0.97
C LEU A 909 -21.85 26.18 1.62
N PHE A 910 -21.35 27.10 0.80
CA PHE A 910 -20.56 28.26 1.25
C PHE A 910 -21.16 29.60 0.77
N PRO A 911 -22.41 29.94 1.16
CA PRO A 911 -23.08 31.13 0.67
C PRO A 911 -22.54 32.46 1.25
N GLN A 912 -21.93 32.46 2.45
CA GLN A 912 -21.46 33.68 3.11
C GLN A 912 -20.13 34.23 2.55
N GLU A 913 -19.21 33.36 2.09
CA GLU A 913 -17.95 33.77 1.44
C GLU A 913 -18.19 34.49 0.10
N PHE A 914 -19.29 34.16 -0.59
CA PHE A 914 -19.63 34.75 -1.90
C PHE A 914 -20.28 36.15 -1.78
N ASN A 915 -21.02 36.41 -0.70
CA ASN A 915 -21.78 37.66 -0.52
C ASN A 915 -20.93 38.81 0.04
N GLN A 916 -19.85 38.55 0.78
CA GLN A 916 -18.93 39.61 1.24
C GLN A 916 -18.10 40.24 0.11
N LYS A 917 -17.96 39.58 -1.04
CA LYS A 917 -17.28 40.14 -2.24
C LYS A 917 -18.16 41.06 -3.09
N LEU A 918 -19.45 41.22 -2.77
CA LEU A 918 -20.42 41.96 -3.61
C LEU A 918 -21.05 43.19 -2.94
N MET A 919 -20.70 43.51 -1.69
CA MET A 919 -21.12 44.77 -1.06
C MET A 919 -19.98 45.37 -0.22
N GLY A 920 -19.19 46.24 -0.83
CA GLY A 920 -18.19 47.04 -0.11
C GLY A 920 -17.12 47.66 -1.00
N THR A 921 -17.44 48.82 -1.60
CA THR A 921 -16.55 49.94 -1.96
C THR A 921 -15.31 49.70 -2.84
N GLU A 922 -15.26 50.46 -3.94
CA GLU A 922 -14.02 50.92 -4.59
C GLU A 922 -12.97 51.32 -3.55
N LEU A 923 -11.75 50.77 -3.61
CA LEU A 923 -10.51 51.44 -3.19
C LEU A 923 -9.24 50.63 -3.48
N SER A 924 -8.37 51.25 -4.29
CA SER A 924 -6.90 51.31 -4.24
C SER A 924 -6.05 50.04 -4.16
N ILE A 925 -5.23 49.92 -5.21
CA ILE A 925 -3.91 49.27 -5.25
C ILE A 925 -3.09 49.65 -4.00
N GLY A 926 -2.65 48.66 -3.22
CA GLY A 926 -1.70 48.85 -2.11
C GLY A 926 -1.57 47.61 -1.22
N HIS A 927 -0.34 47.18 -0.96
CA HIS A 927 0.03 45.96 -0.22
C HIS A 927 -0.57 45.85 1.20
N GLY A 928 -1.09 44.66 1.56
CA GLY A 928 -1.44 44.27 2.94
C GLY A 928 -2.43 43.10 3.01
N TYR A 929 -2.06 42.04 3.73
CA TYR A 929 -2.71 40.72 3.83
C TYR A 929 -4.18 40.70 4.31
N SER A 930 -4.98 39.73 3.82
CA SER A 930 -5.98 39.00 4.63
C SER A 930 -6.29 37.61 4.06
N THR A 931 -6.57 36.68 4.97
CA THR A 931 -6.70 35.22 4.82
C THR A 931 -8.06 34.77 4.29
N GLY A 932 -8.08 33.92 3.25
CA GLY A 932 -9.28 33.20 2.80
C GLY A 932 -8.95 32.15 1.73
N GLU A 933 -9.34 30.89 1.96
CA GLU A 933 -9.01 29.71 1.14
C GLU A 933 -9.69 29.65 -0.25
N ASP A 934 -10.58 30.59 -0.56
CA ASP A 934 -11.07 30.79 -1.93
C ASP A 934 -10.05 31.47 -2.85
N ASP A 935 -8.93 31.96 -2.28
CA ASP A 935 -7.82 32.53 -3.04
C ASP A 935 -7.08 31.46 -3.85
N VAL A 936 -7.10 30.18 -3.48
CA VAL A 936 -6.18 29.18 -4.08
C VAL A 936 -6.41 28.97 -5.58
N VAL A 937 -7.66 28.82 -6.05
CA VAL A 937 -7.94 28.57 -7.48
C VAL A 937 -7.81 29.85 -8.31
N ASP A 938 -8.30 30.99 -7.83
CA ASP A 938 -8.16 32.28 -8.53
C ASP A 938 -6.71 32.79 -8.51
N LYS A 939 -5.96 32.50 -7.45
CA LYS A 939 -4.50 32.66 -7.36
C LYS A 939 -3.80 31.69 -8.30
N PHE A 940 -4.19 30.42 -8.40
CA PHE A 940 -3.62 29.52 -9.41
C PHE A 940 -3.90 30.00 -10.83
N MET A 941 -5.13 30.45 -11.11
CA MET A 941 -5.50 30.99 -12.42
C MET A 941 -4.74 32.28 -12.75
N SER A 942 -4.63 33.20 -11.80
CA SER A 942 -3.83 34.43 -11.96
C SER A 942 -2.33 34.16 -12.00
N LEU A 943 -1.81 33.14 -11.31
CA LEU A 943 -0.41 32.71 -11.39
C LEU A 943 -0.08 32.08 -12.75
N ILE A 944 -0.99 31.29 -13.33
CA ILE A 944 -0.87 30.78 -14.70
C ILE A 944 -0.83 31.96 -15.69
N LEU A 945 -1.73 32.93 -15.55
CA LEU A 945 -1.78 34.13 -16.41
C LEU A 945 -0.55 35.04 -16.21
N ASN A 946 -0.08 35.25 -14.98
CA ASN A 946 1.11 36.05 -14.68
C ASN A 946 2.41 35.39 -15.16
N ALA A 947 2.48 34.04 -15.16
CA ALA A 947 3.58 33.28 -15.74
C ALA A 947 3.60 33.37 -17.27
N GLU A 948 2.43 33.46 -17.92
CA GLU A 948 2.33 33.71 -19.37
C GLU A 948 2.95 35.07 -19.77
N GLU A 949 2.86 36.08 -18.89
CA GLU A 949 3.44 37.42 -19.07
C GLU A 949 4.91 37.55 -18.62
N GLY A 950 5.56 36.46 -18.17
CA GLY A 950 6.98 36.45 -17.81
C GLY A 950 7.34 37.10 -16.46
N LYS A 951 6.38 37.31 -15.56
CA LYS A 951 6.61 37.89 -14.23
C LYS A 951 7.17 36.83 -13.26
N SER A 952 8.17 37.21 -12.45
CA SER A 952 8.73 36.32 -11.42
C SER A 952 7.75 36.12 -10.27
N ILE A 953 7.54 34.87 -9.88
CA ILE A 953 6.66 34.50 -8.77
C ILE A 953 7.47 33.73 -7.74
N SER A 954 7.33 34.07 -6.46
CA SER A 954 7.87 33.28 -5.33
C SER A 954 6.72 32.77 -4.48
N TYR A 955 6.75 31.48 -4.10
CA TYR A 955 5.75 30.88 -3.22
C TYR A 955 6.37 29.77 -2.37
N SER A 956 6.01 29.70 -1.08
CA SER A 956 6.35 28.62 -0.15
C SER A 956 5.10 27.99 0.44
N PHE A 957 5.02 26.66 0.46
CA PHE A 957 3.97 25.95 1.20
C PHE A 957 4.48 25.56 2.58
N ASN A 958 3.73 25.96 3.61
CA ASN A 958 3.75 25.32 4.92
C ASN A 958 2.48 24.46 5.08
N ASP A 959 2.61 23.49 5.98
CA ASP A 959 1.59 22.69 6.65
C ASP A 959 1.25 21.27 6.12
N ASN A 960 1.91 20.35 6.82
CA ASN A 960 1.38 19.08 7.28
C ASN A 960 -0.06 19.24 7.80
N HIS A 961 -1.06 18.64 7.16
CA HIS A 961 -2.12 17.87 7.82
C HIS A 961 -3.02 17.20 6.77
N GLU A 962 -3.36 15.94 7.06
CA GLU A 962 -3.98 14.93 6.20
C GLU A 962 -3.06 14.27 5.14
N ARG A 963 -2.60 13.06 5.50
CA ARG A 963 -1.94 12.10 4.60
C ARG A 963 -2.94 11.62 3.54
N THR A 964 -3.14 12.40 2.48
CA THR A 964 -3.67 11.92 1.20
C THR A 964 -2.54 11.23 0.43
N PRO A 965 -2.60 9.92 0.15
CA PRO A 965 -1.62 9.28 -0.72
C PRO A 965 -1.84 9.74 -2.16
N ALA A 966 -0.71 10.05 -2.80
CA ALA A 966 -0.52 10.61 -4.14
C ALA A 966 -0.76 12.13 -4.24
N MET A 967 0.34 12.86 -4.01
CA MET A 967 0.60 14.18 -4.62
C MET A 967 -0.03 14.23 -6.01
N ASN A 968 -1.03 15.09 -6.16
CA ASN A 968 -1.77 15.25 -7.39
C ASN A 968 -0.80 15.61 -8.52
N ILE A 969 -0.81 14.81 -9.60
CA ILE A 969 -0.13 15.10 -10.87
C ILE A 969 -0.35 16.58 -11.22
N VAL A 970 -1.60 17.04 -11.18
CA VAL A 970 -2.00 18.42 -11.46
C VAL A 970 -1.39 19.44 -10.51
N HIS A 971 -1.24 19.10 -9.22
CA HIS A 971 -0.59 19.95 -8.21
C HIS A 971 0.91 20.07 -8.46
N HIS A 972 1.58 18.97 -8.83
CA HIS A 972 2.98 18.98 -9.28
C HIS A 972 3.15 19.81 -10.55
N TYR A 973 2.28 19.65 -11.56
CA TYR A 973 2.35 20.39 -12.83
C TYR A 973 2.06 21.89 -12.69
N LEU A 974 1.19 22.30 -11.76
CA LEU A 974 0.88 23.70 -11.50
C LEU A 974 1.97 24.41 -10.70
N LEU A 975 2.53 23.76 -9.67
CA LEU A 975 3.74 24.25 -8.98
C LEU A 975 4.92 24.38 -9.95
N LEU A 976 5.04 23.44 -10.89
CA LEU A 976 6.07 23.45 -11.94
C LEU A 976 5.81 24.47 -13.07
N LEU A 977 4.63 25.07 -13.19
CA LEU A 977 4.35 26.09 -14.22
C LEU A 977 4.37 27.51 -13.65
N ALA A 978 4.04 27.67 -12.36
CA ALA A 978 4.01 28.96 -11.69
C ALA A 978 5.40 29.49 -11.26
N CYS A 979 6.49 28.69 -11.31
CA CYS A 979 7.76 29.04 -10.64
C CYS A 979 8.99 29.31 -11.56
N TYR A 980 8.89 29.40 -12.89
CA TYR A 980 10.09 29.29 -13.75
C TYR A 980 10.38 30.44 -14.72
N GLN A 981 11.67 30.76 -14.87
CA GLN A 981 12.22 31.66 -15.89
C GLN A 981 12.74 30.88 -17.12
N LEU A 982 13.13 31.60 -18.19
CA LEU A 982 13.54 31.09 -19.51
C LEU A 982 14.53 29.89 -19.51
N LYS A 983 15.37 29.75 -18.48
CA LYS A 983 16.39 28.69 -18.35
C LYS A 983 15.80 27.33 -17.95
N ASP A 984 14.57 27.31 -17.43
CA ASP A 984 13.96 26.14 -16.80
C ASP A 984 12.89 25.44 -17.68
N PHE A 985 12.51 26.04 -18.83
CA PHE A 985 11.59 25.39 -19.79
C PHE A 985 12.12 24.06 -20.35
N ALA A 986 13.44 23.86 -20.38
CA ALA A 986 14.05 22.59 -20.75
C ALA A 986 13.66 21.46 -19.79
N GLN A 987 13.52 21.76 -18.50
CA GLN A 987 13.03 20.82 -17.48
C GLN A 987 11.54 20.53 -17.68
N CYS A 988 10.72 21.57 -17.92
CA CYS A 988 9.29 21.41 -18.23
C CYS A 988 9.06 20.43 -19.39
N ILE A 989 9.89 20.48 -20.43
CA ILE A 989 9.79 19.57 -21.58
C ILE A 989 10.12 18.13 -21.22
N ASN A 990 11.12 17.88 -20.36
CA ASN A 990 11.42 16.51 -19.93
C ASN A 990 10.26 15.92 -19.14
N ILE A 991 9.60 16.74 -18.34
CA ILE A 991 8.42 16.35 -17.57
C ILE A 991 7.22 16.13 -18.49
N TYR A 992 6.95 17.03 -19.45
CA TYR A 992 5.91 16.81 -20.47
C TYR A 992 6.21 15.58 -21.35
N LYS A 993 7.47 15.34 -21.73
CA LYS A 993 7.89 14.13 -22.45
C LYS A 993 7.60 12.89 -21.61
N LYS A 994 7.91 12.92 -20.31
CA LYS A 994 7.56 11.86 -19.36
C LYS A 994 6.04 11.65 -19.29
N TYR A 995 5.26 12.74 -19.15
CA TYR A 995 3.79 12.72 -19.11
C TYR A 995 3.15 12.15 -20.37
N PHE A 996 3.64 12.50 -21.56
CA PHE A 996 3.12 11.94 -22.81
C PHE A 996 3.66 10.54 -23.10
N SER A 997 4.67 10.05 -22.34
CA SER A 997 5.24 8.70 -22.45
C SER A 997 4.63 7.69 -21.46
N GLU A 998 4.24 8.13 -20.26
CA GLU A 998 3.53 7.34 -19.25
C GLU A 998 2.02 7.55 -19.47
N SER A 999 1.24 6.47 -19.67
CA SER A 999 -0.17 6.57 -20.10
C SER A 999 -1.03 7.48 -19.21
N PRO A 1000 -1.88 8.32 -19.84
CA PRO A 1000 -3.31 7.98 -19.88
C PRO A 1000 -3.94 8.14 -21.28
N LYS A 1001 -5.13 7.53 -21.46
CA LYS A 1001 -5.95 7.56 -22.69
C LYS A 1001 -6.51 8.95 -23.05
N ILE A 1002 -6.37 9.97 -22.18
CA ILE A 1002 -6.95 11.31 -22.36
C ILE A 1002 -5.83 12.35 -22.27
N ARG A 1003 -5.68 13.17 -23.32
CA ARG A 1003 -4.71 14.26 -23.41
C ARG A 1003 -5.48 15.58 -23.42
N PRO A 1004 -5.49 16.35 -22.32
CA PRO A 1004 -6.21 17.61 -22.28
C PRO A 1004 -5.63 18.61 -23.30
N LYS A 1005 -6.49 19.24 -24.11
CA LYS A 1005 -6.09 20.19 -25.15
C LYS A 1005 -5.19 21.30 -24.60
N ARG A 1006 -5.55 21.89 -23.46
CA ARG A 1006 -4.80 22.96 -22.79
C ARG A 1006 -3.40 22.55 -22.35
N VAL A 1007 -3.26 21.38 -21.71
CA VAL A 1007 -1.93 20.85 -21.32
C VAL A 1007 -1.06 20.58 -22.54
N PHE A 1008 -1.68 20.11 -23.62
CA PHE A 1008 -0.98 19.92 -24.89
C PHE A 1008 -0.53 21.25 -25.49
N LEU A 1009 -1.37 22.29 -25.50
CA LEU A 1009 -1.03 23.64 -25.94
C LEU A 1009 0.11 24.25 -25.11
N PHE A 1010 0.09 24.10 -23.78
CA PHE A 1010 1.21 24.55 -22.94
C PHE A 1010 2.52 23.83 -23.26
N TYR A 1011 2.46 22.52 -23.54
CA TYR A 1011 3.62 21.78 -23.98
C TYR A 1011 4.13 22.25 -25.35
N ILE A 1012 3.23 22.54 -26.29
CA ILE A 1012 3.57 23.16 -27.58
C ILE A 1012 4.31 24.48 -27.35
N ARG A 1013 3.77 25.37 -26.52
CA ARG A 1013 4.40 26.66 -26.21
C ARG A 1013 5.78 26.49 -25.57
N ALA A 1014 5.94 25.56 -24.62
CA ALA A 1014 7.23 25.27 -23.99
C ALA A 1014 8.27 24.71 -24.99
N LEU A 1015 7.84 23.82 -25.89
CA LEU A 1015 8.69 23.32 -26.97
C LEU A 1015 9.13 24.45 -27.91
N ILE A 1016 8.22 25.40 -28.21
CA ILE A 1016 8.52 26.56 -29.05
C ILE A 1016 9.53 27.49 -28.37
N LYS A 1017 9.28 27.88 -27.11
CA LYS A 1017 10.16 28.77 -26.31
C LYS A 1017 11.54 28.18 -25.97
N THR A 1018 11.79 26.91 -26.26
CA THR A 1018 13.10 26.24 -26.08
C THR A 1018 13.71 25.74 -27.39
N SER A 1019 13.20 26.24 -28.52
CA SER A 1019 13.69 25.92 -29.85
C SER A 1019 13.54 24.42 -30.26
N LYS A 1020 12.67 23.65 -29.59
CA LYS A 1020 12.32 22.25 -29.95
C LYS A 1020 11.12 22.21 -30.91
N ILE A 1021 11.27 22.88 -32.04
CA ILE A 1021 10.12 23.34 -32.84
C ILE A 1021 9.53 22.24 -33.72
N VAL A 1022 10.37 21.35 -34.27
CA VAL A 1022 9.91 20.17 -35.03
C VAL A 1022 9.03 19.26 -34.17
N ASP A 1023 9.40 19.07 -32.90
CA ASP A 1023 8.59 18.33 -31.93
C ASP A 1023 7.24 19.01 -31.67
N ALA A 1024 7.22 20.35 -31.60
CA ALA A 1024 6.00 21.13 -31.42
C ALA A 1024 5.06 20.99 -32.62
N CYS A 1025 5.56 21.21 -33.84
CA CYS A 1025 4.75 21.14 -35.06
C CYS A 1025 4.15 19.76 -35.33
N ASN A 1026 4.94 18.70 -35.13
CA ASN A 1026 4.45 17.32 -35.24
C ASN A 1026 3.30 17.02 -34.28
N LYS A 1027 3.30 17.68 -33.12
CA LYS A 1027 2.28 17.54 -32.09
C LYS A 1027 1.03 18.37 -32.43
N ILE A 1028 1.19 19.63 -32.84
CA ILE A 1028 0.07 20.51 -33.22
C ILE A 1028 -0.75 19.91 -34.38
N LYS A 1029 -0.10 19.22 -35.32
CA LYS A 1029 -0.73 18.66 -36.54
C LYS A 1029 -2.03 17.88 -36.33
N ASN A 1030 -2.18 17.25 -35.16
CA ASN A 1030 -3.32 16.40 -34.83
C ASN A 1030 -4.30 17.05 -33.82
N LEU A 1031 -4.15 18.35 -33.55
CA LEU A 1031 -4.98 19.08 -32.58
C LEU A 1031 -5.97 20.03 -33.31
N PRO A 1032 -7.26 20.02 -32.96
CA PRO A 1032 -8.22 20.99 -33.49
C PRO A 1032 -8.00 22.36 -32.84
N LEU A 1033 -7.52 23.33 -33.61
CA LEU A 1033 -7.25 24.71 -33.17
C LEU A 1033 -8.30 25.71 -33.70
N ILE A 1034 -8.68 26.68 -32.87
CA ILE A 1034 -9.47 27.87 -33.28
C ILE A 1034 -8.54 28.95 -33.85
N ALA A 1035 -9.09 29.99 -34.51
CA ALA A 1035 -8.32 31.03 -35.20
C ALA A 1035 -7.30 31.72 -34.28
N ASP A 1036 -7.75 32.18 -33.11
CA ASP A 1036 -6.90 32.86 -32.11
C ASP A 1036 -5.71 31.98 -31.65
N GLU A 1037 -5.95 30.69 -31.43
CA GLU A 1037 -4.89 29.75 -31.04
C GLU A 1037 -3.86 29.54 -32.16
N LYS A 1038 -4.29 29.61 -33.44
CA LYS A 1038 -3.37 29.49 -34.59
C LYS A 1038 -2.50 30.72 -34.73
N GLU A 1039 -3.10 31.90 -34.61
CA GLU A 1039 -2.38 33.17 -34.68
C GLU A 1039 -1.35 33.29 -33.55
N GLU A 1040 -1.72 32.91 -32.32
CA GLU A 1040 -0.81 32.92 -31.18
C GLU A 1040 0.38 31.96 -31.36
N ILE A 1041 0.13 30.74 -31.85
CA ILE A 1041 1.20 29.77 -32.13
C ILE A 1041 2.13 30.27 -33.23
N LEU A 1042 1.59 30.90 -34.29
CA LEU A 1042 2.39 31.47 -35.38
C LEU A 1042 3.27 32.62 -34.87
N SER A 1043 2.73 33.48 -34.01
CA SER A 1043 3.48 34.59 -33.39
C SER A 1043 4.64 34.04 -32.53
N LEU A 1044 4.37 33.04 -31.69
CA LEU A 1044 5.41 32.39 -30.89
C LEU A 1044 6.51 31.72 -31.74
N LEU A 1045 6.15 31.13 -32.88
CA LEU A 1045 7.10 30.56 -33.83
C LEU A 1045 7.95 31.65 -34.52
N ASP A 1046 7.34 32.80 -34.82
CA ASP A 1046 8.02 33.98 -35.35
C ASP A 1046 9.12 34.45 -34.39
N GLU A 1047 8.75 34.66 -33.12
CA GLU A 1047 9.65 35.17 -32.08
C GLU A 1047 10.79 34.22 -31.73
N ASN A 1048 10.55 32.90 -31.72
CA ASN A 1048 11.47 31.92 -31.12
C ASN A 1048 12.19 31.00 -32.12
N TYR A 1049 11.88 31.05 -33.42
CA TYR A 1049 12.43 30.10 -34.41
C TYR A 1049 12.75 30.67 -35.79
N LYS A 1050 12.16 31.82 -36.17
CA LYS A 1050 12.28 32.39 -37.51
C LYS A 1050 13.69 32.77 -37.94
N SER A 1051 14.58 33.15 -37.01
CA SER A 1051 15.85 33.80 -37.36
C SER A 1051 16.77 33.00 -38.29
N GLU A 1052 16.61 31.66 -38.41
CA GLU A 1052 17.47 30.82 -39.29
C GLU A 1052 16.77 29.61 -39.97
N ASN A 1053 15.43 29.42 -39.88
CA ASN A 1053 14.77 28.13 -40.20
C ASN A 1053 13.71 28.15 -41.33
N ILE A 1054 14.18 28.22 -42.56
CA ILE A 1054 13.38 28.36 -43.79
C ILE A 1054 12.74 27.05 -44.30
N ASN A 1055 11.44 27.05 -44.69
CA ASN A 1055 10.72 25.92 -45.31
C ASN A 1055 10.75 24.61 -44.47
N THR A 1056 10.96 24.73 -43.16
CA THR A 1056 11.37 23.59 -42.33
C THR A 1056 10.19 22.81 -41.73
N LEU A 1057 9.02 23.42 -41.56
CA LEU A 1057 7.91 22.89 -40.76
C LEU A 1057 6.69 22.54 -41.63
N LEU A 1058 6.16 21.32 -41.56
CA LEU A 1058 4.88 20.96 -42.21
C LEU A 1058 3.71 21.44 -41.35
N ILE A 1059 3.29 22.70 -41.49
CA ILE A 1059 2.27 23.34 -40.64
C ILE A 1059 0.97 23.78 -41.37
N PRO A 1060 0.42 23.05 -42.36
CA PRO A 1060 -0.77 23.50 -43.11
C PRO A 1060 -2.03 23.69 -42.24
N PHE A 1061 -2.04 23.10 -41.04
CA PHE A 1061 -3.10 23.23 -40.03
C PHE A 1061 -3.06 24.60 -39.30
N LEU A 1062 -1.96 25.34 -39.38
CA LEU A 1062 -1.82 26.73 -38.92
C LEU A 1062 -2.02 27.74 -40.05
N LYS A 1063 -2.61 27.36 -41.19
CA LYS A 1063 -2.78 28.28 -42.32
C LYS A 1063 -3.49 29.58 -41.88
N PRO A 1064 -2.88 30.76 -42.11
CA PRO A 1064 -3.44 32.04 -41.72
C PRO A 1064 -4.50 32.52 -42.71
N ASP A 1065 -5.48 33.28 -42.21
CA ASP A 1065 -6.42 34.03 -43.04
C ASP A 1065 -5.80 35.37 -43.48
N ILE A 1066 -6.40 36.07 -44.46
CA ILE A 1066 -5.86 37.35 -44.99
C ILE A 1066 -5.84 38.45 -43.90
N GLU A 1067 -6.70 38.33 -42.89
CA GLU A 1067 -6.84 39.27 -41.76
C GLU A 1067 -5.82 39.07 -40.64
N PHE A 1068 -5.01 38.00 -40.67
CA PHE A 1068 -3.98 37.74 -39.66
C PHE A 1068 -2.86 38.80 -39.75
N ASN A 1069 -2.13 39.02 -38.66
CA ASN A 1069 -0.97 39.91 -38.68
C ASN A 1069 0.09 39.47 -39.74
N VAL A 1070 0.66 40.43 -40.48
CA VAL A 1070 1.71 40.24 -41.49
C VAL A 1070 2.89 39.45 -40.96
N ASP A 1071 3.25 39.59 -39.69
CA ASP A 1071 4.33 38.82 -39.08
C ASP A 1071 3.96 37.34 -38.90
N ALA A 1072 2.74 37.03 -38.48
CA ALA A 1072 2.24 35.65 -38.40
C ALA A 1072 2.09 35.01 -39.80
N ILE A 1073 1.66 35.80 -40.81
CA ILE A 1073 1.61 35.38 -42.21
C ILE A 1073 3.03 35.09 -42.72
N ASN A 1074 3.98 35.99 -42.48
CA ASN A 1074 5.37 35.79 -42.84
C ASN A 1074 5.98 34.58 -42.13
N ALA A 1075 5.70 34.37 -40.84
CA ALA A 1075 6.08 33.18 -40.09
C ALA A 1075 5.57 31.91 -40.77
N TYR A 1076 4.28 31.90 -41.14
CA TYR A 1076 3.69 30.75 -41.82
C TYR A 1076 4.38 30.50 -43.16
N PHE A 1077 4.54 31.50 -44.03
CA PHE A 1077 5.18 31.27 -45.33
C PHE A 1077 6.64 30.85 -45.17
N TYR A 1078 7.40 31.57 -44.35
CA TYR A 1078 8.82 31.34 -44.13
C TYR A 1078 9.11 29.98 -43.49
N LEU A 1079 8.25 29.52 -42.57
CA LEU A 1079 8.43 28.25 -41.85
C LEU A 1079 7.71 27.07 -42.52
N SER A 1080 6.60 27.29 -43.24
CA SER A 1080 5.73 26.20 -43.75
C SER A 1080 6.28 25.51 -44.99
N LYS A 1081 6.35 24.19 -44.93
CA LYS A 1081 6.90 23.32 -45.96
C LYS A 1081 5.83 22.97 -47.00
N MET A 1082 6.17 23.22 -48.27
CA MET A 1082 5.35 22.90 -49.46
C MET A 1082 3.96 23.55 -49.46
N ILE A 1083 3.95 24.87 -49.65
CA ILE A 1083 2.75 25.66 -49.93
C ILE A 1083 2.41 25.51 -51.41
N LYS A 1084 1.15 25.29 -51.80
CA LYS A 1084 0.84 25.05 -53.22
C LYS A 1084 1.10 26.31 -54.07
N PRO A 1085 1.54 26.17 -55.34
CA PRO A 1085 1.72 27.27 -56.28
C PRO A 1085 0.55 28.26 -56.34
N GLU A 1086 -0.68 27.72 -56.32
CA GLU A 1086 -1.90 28.51 -56.40
C GLU A 1086 -2.14 29.37 -55.15
N GLU A 1087 -1.59 28.98 -53.99
CA GLU A 1087 -1.70 29.72 -52.75
C GLU A 1087 -0.84 30.99 -52.80
N TYR A 1088 0.36 30.93 -53.39
CA TYR A 1088 1.20 32.12 -53.60
C TYR A 1088 0.55 33.13 -54.54
N VAL A 1089 -0.22 32.67 -55.53
CA VAL A 1089 -0.87 33.53 -56.54
C VAL A 1089 -1.85 34.52 -55.91
N MET A 1090 -2.56 34.13 -54.85
CA MET A 1090 -3.48 35.03 -54.13
C MET A 1090 -2.72 36.20 -53.47
N TYR A 1091 -1.58 35.92 -52.82
CA TYR A 1091 -0.76 36.94 -52.16
C TYR A 1091 0.12 37.74 -53.16
N PHE A 1092 0.61 37.12 -54.24
CA PHE A 1092 1.33 37.81 -55.34
C PHE A 1092 0.44 38.79 -56.11
N LYS A 1093 -0.84 38.44 -56.35
CA LYS A 1093 -1.82 39.37 -56.93
C LYS A 1093 -2.19 40.52 -55.99
N ALA A 1094 -2.07 40.30 -54.68
CA ALA A 1094 -2.19 41.32 -53.65
C ALA A 1094 -0.90 42.15 -53.43
N GLY A 1095 0.16 41.92 -54.23
CA GLY A 1095 1.38 42.73 -54.25
C GLY A 1095 2.50 42.33 -53.28
N ILE A 1096 2.46 41.14 -52.66
CA ILE A 1096 3.41 40.72 -51.62
C ILE A 1096 4.48 39.78 -52.20
N HIS A 1097 5.73 40.24 -52.42
CA HIS A 1097 6.83 39.46 -53.06
C HIS A 1097 8.12 39.37 -52.20
N THR A 1098 8.23 38.37 -51.34
CA THR A 1098 9.44 38.17 -50.51
C THR A 1098 10.48 37.25 -51.19
N LYS A 1099 11.79 37.45 -50.93
CA LYS A 1099 12.91 36.66 -51.49
C LYS A 1099 12.68 35.15 -51.42
N PHE A 1100 12.23 34.69 -50.26
CA PHE A 1100 11.92 33.29 -49.99
C PHE A 1100 10.75 32.74 -50.83
N MET A 1101 9.74 33.57 -51.12
CA MET A 1101 8.57 33.19 -51.92
C MET A 1101 8.97 32.92 -53.38
N VAL A 1102 9.94 33.68 -53.92
CA VAL A 1102 10.49 33.51 -55.28
C VAL A 1102 11.33 32.24 -55.40
N GLU A 1103 12.31 32.03 -54.51
CA GLU A 1103 13.17 30.82 -54.49
C GLU A 1103 12.33 29.54 -54.36
N SER A 1104 11.32 29.55 -53.49
CA SER A 1104 10.43 28.39 -53.26
C SER A 1104 9.56 28.06 -54.48
N TYR A 1105 9.09 29.08 -55.20
CA TYR A 1105 8.25 28.89 -56.38
C TYR A 1105 9.03 28.27 -57.55
N VAL A 1106 10.28 28.68 -57.78
CA VAL A 1106 11.14 28.12 -58.83
C VAL A 1106 11.51 26.66 -58.55
N LEU A 1107 11.84 26.33 -57.31
CA LEU A 1107 12.10 24.94 -56.90
C LEU A 1107 10.86 24.04 -57.02
N GLN A 1108 9.64 24.58 -56.83
CA GLN A 1108 8.42 23.81 -57.04
C GLN A 1108 8.11 23.52 -58.52
N LEU A 1109 8.41 24.45 -59.42
CA LEU A 1109 8.33 24.19 -60.86
C LEU A 1109 9.30 23.07 -61.27
N TYR A 1110 10.47 23.02 -60.63
CA TYR A 1110 11.45 21.95 -60.79
C TYR A 1110 10.93 20.60 -60.30
N GLU A 1111 10.32 20.54 -59.13
CA GLU A 1111 9.72 19.29 -58.64
C GLU A 1111 8.53 18.81 -59.47
N LYS A 1112 7.79 19.72 -60.11
CA LYS A 1112 6.71 19.37 -61.06
C LYS A 1112 7.25 18.94 -62.46
N ASN A 1113 8.57 18.76 -62.60
CA ASN A 1113 9.26 18.42 -63.85
C ASN A 1113 8.97 19.39 -65.02
N GLN A 1114 8.61 20.64 -64.72
CA GLN A 1114 8.28 21.65 -65.73
C GLN A 1114 9.54 22.39 -66.21
N HIS A 1115 10.54 21.62 -66.65
CA HIS A 1115 11.87 22.10 -67.01
C HIS A 1115 11.85 23.21 -68.08
N SER A 1116 10.87 23.21 -69.00
CA SER A 1116 10.71 24.26 -70.01
C SER A 1116 10.25 25.61 -69.45
N ARG A 1117 9.36 25.61 -68.44
CA ARG A 1117 8.87 26.83 -67.76
C ARG A 1117 9.92 27.43 -66.84
N ILE A 1118 10.72 26.59 -66.18
CA ILE A 1118 11.85 27.03 -65.36
C ILE A 1118 12.87 27.76 -66.23
N ALA A 1119 13.24 27.16 -67.37
CA ALA A 1119 14.15 27.76 -68.33
C ALA A 1119 13.61 29.07 -68.95
N SER A 1120 12.29 29.30 -68.91
CA SER A 1120 11.64 30.51 -69.44
C SER A 1120 11.37 31.57 -68.36
N LEU A 1121 11.20 31.19 -67.09
CA LEU A 1121 11.11 32.11 -65.94
C LEU A 1121 12.48 32.71 -65.60
N LEU A 1122 13.54 31.90 -65.75
CA LEU A 1122 14.93 32.26 -65.47
C LEU A 1122 15.69 32.78 -66.70
N SER A 1123 14.99 33.11 -67.80
CA SER A 1123 15.60 33.77 -68.96
C SER A 1123 15.85 35.26 -68.74
N ASP A 1124 15.16 35.88 -67.76
CA ASP A 1124 15.47 37.23 -67.26
C ASP A 1124 16.66 37.16 -66.29
N ARG A 1125 17.75 37.87 -66.60
CA ARG A 1125 18.99 37.85 -65.81
C ARG A 1125 18.80 38.34 -64.38
N SER A 1126 17.92 39.31 -64.12
CA SER A 1126 17.74 39.89 -62.77
C SER A 1126 17.15 38.89 -61.75
N VAL A 1127 16.28 38.00 -62.24
CA VAL A 1127 15.66 36.91 -61.47
C VAL A 1127 16.53 35.65 -61.46
N CYS A 1128 17.31 35.42 -62.53
CA CYS A 1128 18.24 34.28 -62.64
C CYS A 1128 19.42 34.41 -61.67
N ASP A 1129 20.03 35.58 -61.59
CA ASP A 1129 21.18 35.83 -60.71
C ASP A 1129 20.77 35.84 -59.22
N THR A 1130 19.50 36.12 -58.90
CA THR A 1130 18.95 35.95 -57.54
C THR A 1130 18.77 34.47 -57.15
N PHE A 1131 18.74 33.55 -58.12
CA PHE A 1131 18.49 32.11 -57.92
C PHE A 1131 19.74 31.22 -58.04
N VAL A 1132 20.63 31.46 -59.02
CA VAL A 1132 21.81 30.60 -59.32
C VAL A 1132 23.02 30.93 -58.42
N THR A 1133 22.81 30.83 -57.11
CA THR A 1133 23.77 31.24 -56.08
C THR A 1133 24.44 30.08 -55.34
N SER A 1134 23.99 28.83 -55.57
CA SER A 1134 24.51 27.61 -54.94
C SER A 1134 24.69 26.47 -55.94
N GLU A 1135 25.59 25.52 -55.63
CA GLU A 1135 25.89 24.34 -56.49
C GLU A 1135 24.64 23.53 -56.85
N ARG A 1136 23.69 23.41 -55.92
CA ARG A 1136 22.42 22.71 -56.16
C ARG A 1136 21.54 23.45 -57.17
N HIS A 1137 21.46 24.78 -57.11
CA HIS A 1137 20.69 25.57 -58.08
C HIS A 1137 21.34 25.54 -59.47
N LYS A 1138 22.68 25.46 -59.54
CA LYS A 1138 23.42 25.22 -60.79
C LYS A 1138 23.06 23.86 -61.40
N THR A 1139 23.03 22.77 -60.61
CA THR A 1139 22.65 21.43 -61.09
C THR A 1139 21.19 21.37 -61.59
N ILE A 1140 20.26 22.01 -60.88
CA ILE A 1140 18.84 22.11 -61.24
C ILE A 1140 18.65 22.84 -62.59
N TYR A 1141 19.40 23.91 -62.80
CA TYR A 1141 19.42 24.65 -64.06
C TYR A 1141 20.03 23.83 -65.20
N LEU A 1142 21.20 23.21 -65.00
CA LEU A 1142 21.91 22.40 -66.01
C LEU A 1142 21.10 21.17 -66.46
N PHE A 1143 20.44 20.47 -65.54
CA PHE A 1143 19.59 19.32 -65.91
C PHE A 1143 18.31 19.74 -66.63
N SER A 1144 17.75 20.91 -66.29
CA SER A 1144 16.60 21.48 -67.00
C SER A 1144 16.99 21.94 -68.42
N LEU A 1145 18.23 22.40 -68.60
CA LEU A 1145 18.82 22.78 -69.88
C LEU A 1145 19.07 21.56 -70.78
N PHE A 1146 19.69 20.49 -70.25
CA PHE A 1146 19.90 19.21 -70.96
C PHE A 1146 18.59 18.62 -71.50
N LYS A 1147 17.53 18.63 -70.68
CA LYS A 1147 16.19 18.14 -71.06
C LYS A 1147 15.52 18.97 -72.16
N LYS A 1148 15.86 20.25 -72.31
CA LYS A 1148 15.27 21.15 -73.30
C LYS A 1148 16.08 21.20 -74.61
N ASN A 1149 17.42 21.17 -74.51
CA ASN A 1149 18.32 21.49 -75.62
C ASN A 1149 19.33 20.39 -76.01
N GLY A 1150 19.59 19.35 -75.19
CA GLY A 1150 20.45 18.21 -75.54
C GLY A 1150 21.86 18.20 -74.92
N ILE A 1151 22.69 17.19 -75.26
CA ILE A 1151 23.98 16.88 -74.61
C ILE A 1151 25.09 17.91 -74.90
N GLU A 1152 25.05 18.56 -76.06
CA GLU A 1152 26.08 19.53 -76.50
C GLU A 1152 26.01 20.84 -75.68
N ASP A 1153 24.82 21.41 -75.52
CA ASP A 1153 24.57 22.61 -74.70
C ASP A 1153 24.83 22.36 -73.21
N PHE A 1154 24.55 21.14 -72.74
CA PHE A 1154 24.87 20.73 -71.38
C PHE A 1154 26.39 20.75 -71.11
N ILE A 1155 27.19 20.22 -72.04
CA ILE A 1155 28.65 20.16 -71.88
C ILE A 1155 29.25 21.57 -71.89
N ASN A 1156 28.81 22.45 -72.80
CA ASN A 1156 29.33 23.82 -72.90
C ASN A 1156 29.04 24.67 -71.63
N GLU A 1157 27.81 24.60 -71.11
CA GLU A 1157 27.43 25.37 -69.92
C GLU A 1157 28.02 24.80 -68.62
N ALA A 1158 28.24 23.47 -68.56
CA ALA A 1158 28.93 22.83 -67.44
C ALA A 1158 30.41 23.22 -67.36
N LEU A 1159 31.10 23.32 -68.50
CA LEU A 1159 32.49 23.78 -68.55
C LEU A 1159 32.60 25.27 -68.14
N ARG A 1160 31.63 26.11 -68.51
CA ARG A 1160 31.58 27.53 -68.11
C ARG A 1160 31.36 27.73 -66.62
N LEU A 1161 30.45 26.98 -66.00
CA LEU A 1161 30.11 27.10 -64.58
C LEU A 1161 31.19 26.53 -63.65
N THR A 1162 32.04 25.62 -64.14
CA THR A 1162 33.10 24.93 -63.37
C THR A 1162 34.52 25.39 -63.71
N ASN A 1163 34.71 26.07 -64.85
CA ASN A 1163 35.98 26.66 -65.31
C ASN A 1163 37.12 25.63 -65.51
N THR A 1164 36.82 24.48 -66.16
CA THR A 1164 37.77 23.39 -66.44
C THR A 1164 37.79 22.98 -67.93
N ALA A 1165 38.87 22.31 -68.38
CA ALA A 1165 39.05 21.90 -69.79
C ALA A 1165 38.92 20.38 -70.04
N ASN A 1166 38.71 19.58 -69.00
CA ASN A 1166 38.55 18.12 -69.07
C ASN A 1166 37.14 17.72 -68.65
N VAL A 1167 36.44 16.99 -69.52
CA VAL A 1167 35.04 16.58 -69.32
C VAL A 1167 34.89 15.66 -68.10
N ILE A 1168 35.86 14.79 -67.82
CA ILE A 1168 35.82 13.90 -66.65
C ILE A 1168 35.99 14.71 -65.35
N ASP A 1169 36.84 15.75 -65.37
CA ASP A 1169 37.05 16.62 -64.20
C ASP A 1169 35.85 17.53 -63.95
N ALA A 1170 35.24 18.09 -65.01
CA ALA A 1170 34.02 18.89 -64.95
C ALA A 1170 32.84 18.08 -64.35
N ILE A 1171 32.70 16.81 -64.74
CA ILE A 1171 31.67 15.91 -64.20
C ILE A 1171 31.97 15.56 -62.74
N ASN A 1172 33.24 15.30 -62.39
CA ASN A 1172 33.62 14.98 -61.00
C ASN A 1172 33.50 16.17 -60.04
N THR A 1173 33.52 17.42 -60.55
CA THR A 1173 33.27 18.63 -59.75
C THR A 1173 31.79 18.92 -59.47
N ILE A 1174 30.87 18.29 -60.20
CA ILE A 1174 29.43 18.46 -59.99
C ILE A 1174 28.98 17.50 -58.88
N ASP A 1175 28.42 18.04 -57.78
CA ASP A 1175 28.02 17.23 -56.63
C ASP A 1175 26.72 16.44 -56.91
N PHE A 1176 26.86 15.13 -57.07
CA PHE A 1176 25.76 14.17 -57.32
C PHE A 1176 25.27 13.44 -56.06
N SER A 1177 25.75 13.83 -54.89
CA SER A 1177 25.48 13.13 -53.63
C SER A 1177 24.01 13.21 -53.16
N SER A 1178 23.16 14.00 -53.83
CA SER A 1178 21.77 14.27 -53.43
C SER A 1178 20.72 14.11 -54.54
N LEU A 1179 20.93 13.21 -55.52
CA LEU A 1179 20.03 13.03 -56.68
C LEU A 1179 18.73 12.26 -56.37
N LYS A 1180 17.59 12.75 -56.88
CA LYS A 1180 16.28 12.06 -56.86
C LYS A 1180 16.17 10.98 -57.95
N THR A 1181 15.21 10.05 -57.84
CA THR A 1181 15.11 8.86 -58.71
C THR A 1181 14.96 9.15 -60.22
N ILE A 1182 14.29 10.23 -60.62
CA ILE A 1182 14.16 10.66 -62.04
C ILE A 1182 15.47 11.28 -62.54
N GLU A 1183 16.21 11.97 -61.68
CA GLU A 1183 17.53 12.54 -61.98
C GLU A 1183 18.60 11.43 -62.07
N GLN A 1184 18.40 10.31 -61.38
CA GLN A 1184 19.22 9.10 -61.51
C GLN A 1184 19.01 8.40 -62.87
N ASP A 1185 17.79 8.42 -63.40
CA ASP A 1185 17.50 7.91 -64.75
C ASP A 1185 18.06 8.86 -65.83
N ILE A 1186 18.04 10.18 -65.61
CA ILE A 1186 18.70 11.18 -66.49
C ILE A 1186 20.23 11.01 -66.45
N LEU A 1187 20.81 10.82 -65.27
CA LEU A 1187 22.24 10.52 -65.10
C LEU A 1187 22.62 9.19 -65.76
N TYR A 1188 21.79 8.15 -65.64
CA TYR A 1188 21.96 6.89 -66.35
C TYR A 1188 21.95 7.09 -67.88
N CYS A 1189 21.02 7.89 -68.41
CA CYS A 1189 20.96 8.20 -69.85
C CYS A 1189 22.19 8.97 -70.36
N ILE A 1190 22.71 9.91 -69.56
CA ILE A 1190 23.96 10.64 -69.87
C ILE A 1190 25.15 9.65 -69.91
N LEU A 1191 25.26 8.74 -68.92
CA LEU A 1191 26.34 7.73 -68.84
C LEU A 1191 26.22 6.63 -69.92
N GLU A 1192 24.99 6.21 -70.26
CA GLU A 1192 24.72 5.24 -71.31
C GLU A 1192 25.08 5.79 -72.70
N GLN A 1193 24.78 7.08 -72.98
CA GLN A 1193 25.16 7.72 -74.25
C GLN A 1193 26.67 7.90 -74.38
N ILE A 1194 27.39 8.18 -73.28
CA ILE A 1194 28.85 8.28 -73.27
C ILE A 1194 29.51 6.90 -73.52
N LEU A 1195 29.00 5.82 -72.91
CA LEU A 1195 29.55 4.46 -73.06
C LEU A 1195 29.18 3.77 -74.40
N LYS A 1196 28.01 4.05 -74.99
CA LYS A 1196 27.60 3.48 -76.29
C LYS A 1196 28.34 4.11 -77.48
N ASN A 1197 28.55 5.43 -77.45
CA ASN A 1197 29.01 6.21 -78.62
C ASN A 1197 30.55 6.30 -78.76
N ASN A 1198 31.33 5.69 -77.87
CA ASN A 1198 32.80 5.61 -77.93
C ASN A 1198 33.54 6.97 -78.00
N CYS A 1199 32.94 8.04 -77.49
CA CYS A 1199 33.55 9.37 -77.55
C CYS A 1199 34.73 9.56 -76.58
N TYR A 1200 34.82 8.78 -75.48
CA TYR A 1200 35.90 8.86 -74.47
C TYR A 1200 36.12 7.52 -73.73
N THR A 1201 37.38 7.16 -73.41
CA THR A 1201 37.76 5.92 -72.69
C THR A 1201 37.70 6.06 -71.16
N ILE A 1202 36.92 5.21 -70.47
CA ILE A 1202 36.70 5.27 -69.01
C ILE A 1202 37.24 3.99 -68.32
N PRO A 1203 38.10 4.09 -67.27
CA PRO A 1203 38.66 2.94 -66.56
C PRO A 1203 37.64 2.17 -65.70
N CYS A 1204 37.84 0.84 -65.54
CA CYS A 1204 36.95 -0.04 -64.75
C CYS A 1204 36.76 0.41 -63.29
N VAL A 1205 37.76 1.03 -62.67
CA VAL A 1205 37.68 1.56 -61.31
C VAL A 1205 36.68 2.72 -61.22
N GLU A 1206 36.60 3.57 -62.24
CA GLU A 1206 35.62 4.67 -62.28
C GLU A 1206 34.22 4.18 -62.66
N VAL A 1207 34.12 3.17 -63.55
CA VAL A 1207 32.84 2.49 -63.82
C VAL A 1207 32.30 1.83 -62.54
N TYR A 1208 33.17 1.27 -61.71
CA TYR A 1208 32.81 0.66 -60.43
C TYR A 1208 32.36 1.71 -59.39
N LYS A 1209 33.06 2.85 -59.29
CA LYS A 1209 32.68 3.98 -58.41
C LYS A 1209 31.33 4.58 -58.78
N LEU A 1210 31.07 4.83 -60.07
CA LEU A 1210 29.78 5.35 -60.54
C LEU A 1210 28.64 4.31 -60.42
N SER A 1211 28.94 3.01 -60.57
CA SER A 1211 27.96 1.93 -60.36
C SER A 1211 27.58 1.72 -58.89
N LEU A 1212 28.49 2.03 -57.96
CA LEU A 1212 28.22 2.01 -56.51
C LEU A 1212 27.23 3.11 -56.09
N ILE A 1213 27.14 4.22 -56.85
CA ILE A 1213 26.15 5.28 -56.62
C ILE A 1213 24.73 4.69 -56.81
N PHE A 1214 24.47 3.93 -57.87
CA PHE A 1214 23.17 3.29 -58.11
C PHE A 1214 22.83 2.16 -57.11
N TYR A 1215 23.84 1.47 -56.56
CA TYR A 1215 23.65 0.52 -55.45
C TYR A 1215 23.31 1.22 -54.13
N LYS A 1216 23.97 2.35 -53.83
CA LYS A 1216 23.74 3.16 -52.63
C LYS A 1216 22.32 3.75 -52.59
N TYR A 1217 21.67 3.95 -53.73
CA TYR A 1217 20.28 4.42 -53.84
C TYR A 1217 19.26 3.32 -54.19
N ASN A 1218 19.54 2.04 -53.88
CA ASN A 1218 18.61 0.91 -54.03
C ASN A 1218 18.06 0.68 -55.46
N ARG A 1219 18.86 0.95 -56.50
CA ARG A 1219 18.56 0.59 -57.91
C ARG A 1219 19.57 -0.45 -58.45
N PRO A 1220 19.69 -1.65 -57.85
CA PRO A 1220 20.69 -2.65 -58.21
C PRO A 1220 20.52 -3.19 -59.64
N GLY A 1221 19.33 -3.09 -60.23
CA GLY A 1221 19.07 -3.46 -61.62
C GLY A 1221 19.76 -2.54 -62.65
N LEU A 1222 19.86 -1.23 -62.39
CA LEU A 1222 20.57 -0.27 -63.25
C LEU A 1222 22.09 -0.39 -63.07
N ALA A 1223 22.54 -0.60 -61.83
CA ALA A 1223 23.94 -0.91 -61.54
C ALA A 1223 24.39 -2.21 -62.24
N LYS A 1224 23.55 -3.25 -62.19
CA LYS A 1224 23.77 -4.51 -62.90
C LYS A 1224 23.79 -4.30 -64.43
N LYS A 1225 22.94 -3.44 -64.99
CA LYS A 1225 22.94 -3.12 -66.43
C LYS A 1225 24.21 -2.40 -66.90
N ILE A 1226 24.70 -1.38 -66.18
CA ILE A 1226 25.95 -0.66 -66.52
C ILE A 1226 27.18 -1.57 -66.37
N ILE A 1227 27.25 -2.37 -65.30
CA ILE A 1227 28.33 -3.35 -65.09
C ILE A 1227 28.29 -4.45 -66.16
N THR A 1228 27.10 -4.90 -66.56
CA THR A 1228 26.94 -5.89 -67.65
C THR A 1228 27.33 -5.29 -69.00
N LEU A 1229 26.93 -4.06 -69.31
CA LEU A 1229 27.34 -3.34 -70.54
C LEU A 1229 28.86 -3.13 -70.61
N SER A 1230 29.52 -2.88 -69.47
CA SER A 1230 30.98 -2.77 -69.37
C SER A 1230 31.71 -4.12 -69.50
N LEU A 1231 31.18 -5.20 -68.92
CA LEU A 1231 31.79 -6.54 -68.97
C LEU A 1231 31.59 -7.25 -70.31
N VAL A 1232 30.43 -7.06 -70.95
CA VAL A 1232 30.11 -7.65 -72.27
C VAL A 1232 31.03 -7.08 -73.36
N ARG A 1233 31.36 -5.79 -73.32
CA ARG A 1233 32.33 -5.18 -74.25
C ARG A 1233 33.79 -5.51 -73.93
N GLN A 1234 34.12 -5.88 -72.70
CA GLN A 1234 35.49 -6.25 -72.31
C GLN A 1234 35.89 -7.68 -72.69
N HIS A 1235 34.91 -8.53 -73.02
CA HIS A 1235 35.09 -9.95 -73.36
C HIS A 1235 34.47 -10.31 -74.73
N GLU A 1236 34.30 -9.31 -75.60
CA GLU A 1236 33.67 -9.44 -76.93
C GLU A 1236 34.44 -10.41 -77.86
N ASP A 1237 35.75 -10.59 -77.64
CA ASP A 1237 36.62 -11.48 -78.42
C ASP A 1237 36.50 -13.00 -78.09
N HIS A 1238 35.74 -13.39 -77.05
CA HIS A 1238 35.64 -14.81 -76.62
C HIS A 1238 34.42 -15.59 -77.13
N TYR A 1239 33.56 -14.99 -77.96
CA TYR A 1239 32.29 -15.59 -78.40
C TYR A 1239 32.18 -15.83 -79.93
N ILE A 1240 33.29 -15.75 -80.67
CA ILE A 1240 33.30 -15.83 -82.14
C ILE A 1240 33.89 -17.18 -82.61
N ASP A 1241 33.11 -17.86 -83.46
CA ASP A 1241 33.45 -19.00 -84.34
C ASP A 1241 33.43 -20.44 -83.73
N ALA A 1242 32.34 -21.24 -83.78
CA ALA A 1242 31.40 -21.65 -84.84
C ALA A 1242 31.79 -22.87 -85.73
N LYS A 1243 32.59 -23.82 -85.21
CA LYS A 1243 32.87 -25.10 -85.90
C LYS A 1243 32.35 -26.39 -85.27
N ASN A 1244 31.27 -26.34 -84.49
CA ASN A 1244 30.34 -27.48 -84.32
C ASN A 1244 29.02 -27.03 -83.68
N TRP A 1245 28.11 -26.51 -84.51
CA TRP A 1245 26.69 -26.45 -84.19
C TRP A 1245 25.95 -27.24 -85.28
N ARG A 1246 25.21 -28.28 -84.90
CA ARG A 1246 24.29 -29.01 -85.79
C ARG A 1246 22.96 -29.27 -85.07
N GLY A 1247 21.93 -28.57 -85.53
CA GLY A 1247 20.53 -28.93 -85.30
C GLY A 1247 20.23 -30.36 -85.77
N ASN A 1248 19.15 -31.01 -85.33
CA ASN A 1248 17.80 -30.46 -85.21
C ASN A 1248 17.03 -30.93 -83.94
N ASN A 1249 17.72 -31.12 -82.80
CA ASN A 1249 17.06 -31.46 -81.50
C ASN A 1249 17.90 -31.03 -80.27
N ASP A 1250 18.22 -29.74 -80.20
CA ASP A 1250 19.22 -29.11 -79.31
C ASP A 1250 18.88 -28.92 -77.81
N TYR A 1251 17.79 -29.45 -77.24
CA TYR A 1251 17.59 -29.34 -75.78
C TYR A 1251 18.25 -30.46 -74.96
N LYS A 1252 18.59 -31.59 -75.61
CA LYS A 1252 19.37 -32.66 -74.96
C LYS A 1252 20.80 -32.21 -74.62
N THR A 1253 21.29 -31.19 -75.34
CA THR A 1253 22.53 -30.44 -75.03
C THR A 1253 22.39 -29.60 -73.75
N LEU A 1254 21.18 -29.17 -73.37
CA LEU A 1254 20.94 -28.43 -72.13
C LEU A 1254 20.97 -29.33 -70.88
N MET A 1255 20.72 -30.63 -71.02
CA MET A 1255 20.56 -31.57 -69.90
C MET A 1255 21.82 -32.36 -69.53
N LEU A 1256 22.84 -32.45 -70.39
CA LEU A 1256 24.14 -33.03 -70.02
C LEU A 1256 25.16 -31.96 -69.60
N ALA A 1257 25.00 -30.70 -70.05
CA ALA A 1257 25.95 -29.63 -69.74
C ALA A 1257 25.95 -29.15 -68.28
N ILE A 1258 24.90 -29.41 -67.48
CA ILE A 1258 24.98 -29.15 -66.03
C ILE A 1258 24.50 -30.35 -65.21
N GLU A 1259 24.70 -31.56 -65.72
CA GLU A 1259 25.20 -32.64 -64.84
C GLU A 1259 26.71 -32.46 -64.56
N GLU A 1260 27.43 -31.68 -65.38
CA GLU A 1260 28.86 -31.37 -65.23
C GLU A 1260 29.19 -30.18 -64.31
N ILE A 1261 28.31 -29.17 -64.20
CA ILE A 1261 28.47 -28.10 -63.18
C ILE A 1261 27.75 -28.44 -61.89
N ASP A 1262 26.81 -29.38 -61.82
CA ASP A 1262 26.45 -30.01 -60.54
C ASP A 1262 27.62 -30.84 -59.95
N HIS A 1263 28.79 -30.90 -60.60
CA HIS A 1263 30.08 -31.30 -59.99
C HIS A 1263 30.91 -30.12 -59.45
N ILE A 1264 30.53 -28.88 -59.77
CA ILE A 1264 31.11 -27.58 -59.34
C ILE A 1264 30.15 -26.80 -58.40
N LEU A 1265 28.85 -27.07 -58.50
CA LEU A 1265 27.74 -26.47 -57.77
C LEU A 1265 27.04 -27.49 -56.84
N ALA A 1266 27.55 -28.72 -56.70
CA ALA A 1266 27.23 -29.61 -55.57
C ALA A 1266 27.85 -29.13 -54.24
#